data_AF-A0A6P9A070-F1
#
_entry.id   AF-A0A6P9A070-F1
#
_cell.length_a   1.000
_cell.length_b   1.000
_cell.length_c   1.000
_cell.angle_alpha   90.00
_cell.angle_beta   90.00
_cell.angle_gamma   90.00
#
_symmetry.space_group_name_H-M   'P 1'
#
loop_
_entity.id
_entity.type
_entity.pdbx_description
1 polymer ?
#
loop_
_entity_poly.entity_id
_entity_poly.type
_entity_poly.pdbx_seq_one_letter_code
_entity_poly.pdbx_strand_id
1 'polypeptide(L)'
;MFDSPESKKDELLEQARTARKERELEKKKCLAASCIQAHFRGLQARREFSKTVLEQFDTVINDDPATAEKLPALQAYQVARRFMLVWKQDRDVDRVLQLCRYLVSSLESESPRYSYVGIALNKEHVLRWISHMKNILSRILLYIDGLKPERPVDCKSLMTYLHTLIAFTSTSTWVLIKSKNFENLRPGLNHLCSNIMGHLASQGLYQSLQLLLKRSLCRSTVVLKHASLSAAVTLALRPLIAASFSDKLSTIFLIHILSVPALVSHIQTLAPECLTLIEQHSILRRSFELLSIEQNLRIVFNALEGNYALCLLANLIQLAHFERETTLPELAFPTFTVVVTRLLESCMHYVMQKQSPLAHWHPVLGWFAQSTDAYAQEAMPLVKQQLHLLWSGSLVKLLLGQILAEFSEKSQIEEEARSPAPTNIIRRALENRVNRASSAKSYRKLGSPEFTKVALVCSLYQTALSTLTQLSLDILTGLCYQDKVLYHLWSFLCSLGPNCGLKAFLELLAVNIKCTAPEFQMLILFCNCMTNYVTILDDMEMYDQQEPFKITDYVTLSNFLNLFLYRSIYNQLFDLKSLHTNPVFVEMHTLLQVLYRRDCRRRYSPDNHWLIKEIRVSQFMADLEKGKKPVVMLLQKMPHIIPHEERVNLFRKHVANEKAVFGLTESACAISVSPQSTLITVHRSRIVEDGYRQLALLPPQSLKGVIRVRFINEQGLDEAGIDQDGVFKEFLEETIKRVFDPTLNLFKATSEERLYPSPTSYIQENHLQLFEFVGRMLGKAVYEGIVVDVPFASFFLSQVLGHTHQVLYSAMDELPSLDSDLYRSLTFIKHHAGDVGDLDLTFSVDQDCLGRVVTHELVPGGRVIPVTNENKINYIHLMAHFRMHTQIREQTAAFIRGFRSLINVEWLQLFSTPELQRLISGDNVPLDLRDLRRHTQYYGGFHDSHRVVNWLWDVLDRDFTEEERALFLKFVTSCSKPPLLGFAHLEPPFSIRCVEVGDDEDTGDTIASVIRGFFTIRKKDPQNRLPTSSTCFNLLKLPNYQKKSTLREKLRYAVSSNTGFELS
;
A
#
# COMPACT_ATOMS: atom_id res chain seq x y z
N MET A 1 23.36 -2.24 -113.93
CA MET A 1 23.09 -1.42 -112.73
C MET A 1 23.20 -2.38 -111.57
N PHE A 2 24.35 -2.34 -110.87
CA PHE A 2 24.79 -3.36 -109.94
C PHE A 2 24.05 -3.22 -108.60
N ASP A 3 22.99 -4.00 -108.37
CA ASP A 3 22.49 -4.25 -107.02
C ASP A 3 23.50 -5.15 -106.30
N SER A 4 23.96 -4.69 -105.13
CA SER A 4 25.05 -5.32 -104.41
C SER A 4 24.67 -6.75 -103.96
N PRO A 5 25.56 -7.74 -104.14
CA PRO A 5 25.30 -9.12 -103.73
C PRO A 5 25.27 -9.33 -102.20
N GLU A 6 25.56 -8.28 -101.42
CA GLU A 6 25.52 -8.33 -99.94
C GLU A 6 24.08 -8.29 -99.40
N SER A 7 23.16 -7.49 -100.00
CA SER A 7 21.79 -7.33 -99.51
C SER A 7 20.95 -8.63 -99.57
N LYS A 8 21.05 -9.40 -100.66
CA LYS A 8 20.35 -10.69 -100.76
C LYS A 8 20.93 -11.75 -99.83
N LYS A 9 22.23 -11.71 -99.56
CA LYS A 9 22.89 -12.67 -98.67
C LYS A 9 22.51 -12.41 -97.22
N ASP A 10 22.41 -11.14 -96.82
CA ASP A 10 21.98 -10.74 -95.48
C ASP A 10 20.48 -11.01 -95.25
N GLU A 11 19.59 -10.77 -96.22
CA GLU A 11 18.18 -11.17 -96.13
C GLU A 11 18.01 -12.69 -95.99
N LEU A 12 18.78 -13.47 -96.76
CA LEU A 12 18.72 -14.94 -96.70
C LEU A 12 19.30 -15.47 -95.38
N LEU A 13 20.35 -14.85 -94.86
CA LEU A 13 20.91 -15.12 -93.54
C LEU A 13 19.92 -14.74 -92.43
N GLU A 14 19.20 -13.63 -92.56
CA GLU A 14 18.21 -13.18 -91.59
C GLU A 14 16.95 -14.05 -91.63
N GLN A 15 16.44 -14.43 -92.80
CA GLN A 15 15.37 -15.43 -92.94
C GLN A 15 15.80 -16.79 -92.36
N ALA A 16 17.02 -17.24 -92.62
CA ALA A 16 17.54 -18.48 -92.02
C ALA A 16 17.70 -18.37 -90.49
N ARG A 17 18.08 -17.19 -89.97
CA ARG A 17 18.19 -16.91 -88.53
C ARG A 17 16.80 -16.87 -87.87
N THR A 18 15.81 -16.29 -88.54
CA THR A 18 14.42 -16.21 -88.07
C THR A 18 13.77 -17.59 -88.08
N ALA A 19 13.96 -18.37 -89.15
CA ALA A 19 13.51 -19.76 -89.23
C ALA A 19 14.24 -20.70 -88.24
N ARG A 20 15.50 -20.40 -87.88
CA ARG A 20 16.22 -21.09 -86.79
C ARG A 20 15.64 -20.72 -85.43
N LYS A 21 15.34 -19.44 -85.18
CA LYS A 21 14.68 -18.97 -83.94
C LYS A 21 13.28 -19.54 -83.79
N GLU A 22 12.49 -19.61 -84.87
CA GLU A 22 11.19 -20.28 -84.87
C GLU A 22 11.32 -21.76 -84.56
N ARG A 23 12.23 -22.49 -85.22
CA ARG A 23 12.49 -23.90 -84.91
C ARG A 23 12.96 -24.11 -83.46
N GLU A 24 13.78 -23.21 -82.92
CA GLU A 24 14.20 -23.24 -81.53
C GLU A 24 13.02 -22.98 -80.57
N LEU A 25 12.14 -22.04 -80.91
CA LEU A 25 10.92 -21.73 -80.16
C LEU A 25 9.93 -22.90 -80.21
N GLU A 26 9.73 -23.52 -81.36
CA GLU A 26 8.90 -24.73 -81.56
C GLU A 26 9.44 -25.89 -80.71
N LYS A 27 10.76 -26.09 -80.72
CA LYS A 27 11.43 -27.11 -79.91
C LYS A 27 11.26 -26.82 -78.42
N LYS A 28 11.37 -25.56 -77.99
CA LYS A 28 11.08 -25.14 -76.61
C LYS A 28 9.61 -25.38 -76.22
N LYS A 29 8.66 -25.09 -77.11
CA LYS A 29 7.22 -25.37 -76.90
C LYS A 29 6.95 -26.88 -76.77
N CYS A 30 7.52 -27.71 -77.64
CA CYS A 30 7.37 -29.17 -77.57
C CYS A 30 7.99 -29.78 -76.30
N LEU A 31 9.16 -29.29 -75.87
CA LEU A 31 9.77 -29.69 -74.61
C LEU A 31 8.92 -29.26 -73.42
N ALA A 32 8.42 -28.02 -73.41
CA ALA A 32 7.53 -27.53 -72.36
C ALA A 32 6.22 -28.35 -72.30
N ALA A 33 5.61 -28.65 -73.44
CA ALA A 33 4.41 -29.50 -73.52
C ALA A 33 4.66 -30.92 -72.97
N SER A 34 5.82 -31.52 -73.29
CA SER A 34 6.21 -32.84 -72.77
C SER A 34 6.40 -32.81 -71.25
N CYS A 35 7.03 -31.78 -70.71
CA CYS A 35 7.17 -31.59 -69.26
C CYS A 35 5.81 -31.41 -68.57
N ILE A 36 4.92 -30.58 -69.15
CA ILE A 36 3.56 -30.36 -68.62
C ILE A 36 2.77 -31.68 -68.61
N GLN A 37 2.81 -32.44 -69.72
CA GLN A 37 2.14 -33.74 -69.81
C GLN A 37 2.69 -34.76 -68.81
N ALA A 38 4.01 -34.83 -68.64
CA ALA A 38 4.64 -35.69 -67.64
C ALA A 38 4.23 -35.32 -66.22
N HIS A 39 4.19 -34.02 -65.89
CA HIS A 39 3.72 -33.53 -64.60
C HIS A 39 2.22 -33.81 -64.37
N PHE A 40 1.37 -33.64 -65.40
CA PHE A 40 -0.06 -33.93 -65.31
C PHE A 40 -0.33 -35.43 -65.13
N ARG A 41 0.33 -36.31 -65.90
CA ARG A 41 0.25 -37.78 -65.72
C ARG A 41 0.72 -38.19 -64.33
N GLY A 42 1.83 -37.61 -63.84
CA GLY A 42 2.32 -37.85 -62.48
C GLY A 42 1.38 -37.32 -61.39
N LEU A 43 0.67 -36.22 -61.62
CA LEU A 43 -0.38 -35.71 -60.73
C LEU A 43 -1.57 -36.67 -60.70
N GLN A 44 -2.05 -37.13 -61.87
CA GLN A 44 -3.18 -38.05 -61.99
C GLN A 44 -2.89 -39.39 -61.32
N ALA A 45 -1.72 -39.99 -61.60
CA ALA A 45 -1.31 -41.24 -60.97
C ALA A 45 -1.24 -41.14 -59.43
N ARG A 46 -0.73 -40.01 -58.89
CA ARG A 46 -0.72 -39.76 -57.43
C ARG A 46 -2.13 -39.58 -56.85
N ARG A 47 -3.05 -38.96 -57.60
CA ARG A 47 -4.46 -38.82 -57.20
C ARG A 47 -5.17 -40.16 -57.19
N GLU A 48 -5.00 -40.97 -58.24
CA GLU A 48 -5.56 -42.33 -58.32
C GLU A 48 -5.00 -43.22 -57.22
N PHE A 49 -3.69 -43.23 -57.00
CA PHE A 49 -3.07 -43.96 -55.89
C PHE A 49 -3.64 -43.55 -54.53
N SER A 50 -3.77 -42.24 -54.28
CA SER A 50 -4.36 -41.74 -53.04
C SER A 50 -5.81 -42.17 -52.90
N LYS A 51 -6.59 -42.13 -53.98
CA LYS A 51 -7.99 -42.56 -54.00
C LYS A 51 -8.13 -44.05 -53.67
N THR A 52 -7.36 -44.91 -54.33
CA THR A 52 -7.37 -46.36 -54.07
C THR A 52 -6.99 -46.69 -52.62
N VAL A 53 -5.99 -46.01 -52.06
CA VAL A 53 -5.58 -46.21 -50.66
C VAL A 53 -6.70 -45.79 -49.68
N LEU A 54 -7.40 -44.69 -49.94
CA LEU A 54 -8.50 -44.22 -49.09
C LEU A 54 -9.72 -45.14 -49.19
N GLU A 55 -10.08 -45.59 -50.39
CA GLU A 55 -11.17 -46.57 -50.59
C GLU A 55 -10.86 -47.89 -49.87
N GLN A 56 -9.61 -48.37 -49.94
CA GLN A 56 -9.16 -49.54 -49.16
C GLN A 56 -9.24 -49.32 -47.65
N PHE A 57 -9.00 -48.09 -47.17
CA PHE A 57 -9.15 -47.75 -45.76
C PHE A 57 -10.61 -47.77 -45.33
N ASP A 58 -11.47 -47.06 -46.04
CA ASP A 58 -12.89 -46.90 -45.69
C ASP A 58 -13.65 -48.24 -45.76
N THR A 59 -13.23 -49.16 -46.64
CA THR A 59 -13.82 -50.50 -46.75
C THR A 59 -13.42 -51.44 -45.61
N VAL A 60 -12.22 -51.29 -45.04
CA VAL A 60 -11.70 -52.20 -44.03
C VAL A 60 -11.93 -51.69 -42.61
N ILE A 61 -11.79 -50.38 -42.39
CA ILE A 61 -11.98 -49.72 -41.09
C ILE A 61 -13.24 -48.85 -41.22
N ASN A 62 -14.41 -49.48 -41.05
CA ASN A 62 -15.71 -48.82 -41.08
C ASN A 62 -16.35 -48.78 -39.67
N ASP A 63 -17.16 -47.75 -39.42
CA ASP A 63 -17.80 -47.43 -38.13
C ASP A 63 -19.15 -48.17 -37.93
N ASP A 64 -19.53 -49.09 -38.83
CA ASP A 64 -20.87 -49.69 -38.84
C ASP A 64 -21.02 -50.81 -37.77
N PRO A 65 -21.82 -50.59 -36.70
CA PRO A 65 -22.00 -51.57 -35.64
C PRO A 65 -22.71 -52.87 -36.10
N ALA A 66 -23.33 -52.86 -37.29
CA ALA A 66 -24.03 -54.02 -37.84
C ALA A 66 -23.09 -55.09 -38.44
N THR A 67 -21.80 -54.79 -38.68
CA THR A 67 -20.83 -55.67 -39.37
C THR A 67 -19.67 -56.16 -38.49
N ALA A 68 -19.81 -56.16 -37.17
CA ALA A 68 -18.73 -56.41 -36.20
C ALA A 68 -18.24 -57.88 -36.13
N GLU A 69 -17.72 -58.44 -37.23
CA GLU A 69 -16.71 -59.49 -37.13
C GLU A 69 -15.40 -58.87 -36.63
N LYS A 70 -14.70 -59.53 -35.70
CA LYS A 70 -13.42 -59.02 -35.15
C LYS A 70 -12.39 -58.90 -36.28
N LEU A 71 -12.16 -57.68 -36.78
CA LEU A 71 -11.16 -57.40 -37.81
C LEU A 71 -9.77 -57.85 -37.33
N PRO A 72 -9.04 -58.69 -38.07
CA PRO A 72 -7.68 -59.09 -37.69
C PRO A 72 -6.72 -57.90 -37.63
N ALA A 73 -5.93 -57.82 -36.57
CA ALA A 73 -5.00 -56.71 -36.34
C ALA A 73 -4.05 -56.48 -37.51
N LEU A 74 -3.50 -57.56 -38.09
CA LEU A 74 -2.55 -57.48 -39.20
C LEU A 74 -3.16 -56.84 -40.46
N GLN A 75 -4.42 -57.12 -40.77
CA GLN A 75 -5.12 -56.54 -41.92
C GLN A 75 -5.34 -55.05 -41.71
N ALA A 76 -5.82 -54.65 -40.52
CA ALA A 76 -5.98 -53.26 -40.16
C ALA A 76 -4.65 -52.49 -40.22
N TYR A 77 -3.55 -53.08 -39.73
CA TYR A 77 -2.22 -52.48 -39.75
C TYR A 77 -1.68 -52.24 -41.16
N GLN A 78 -1.88 -53.17 -42.09
CA GLN A 78 -1.43 -53.01 -43.48
C GLN A 78 -2.14 -51.83 -44.16
N VAL A 79 -3.45 -51.71 -43.93
CA VAL A 79 -4.29 -50.65 -44.51
C VAL A 79 -4.00 -49.30 -43.83
N ALA A 80 -3.95 -49.25 -42.50
CA ALA A 80 -3.61 -48.05 -41.74
C ALA A 80 -2.21 -47.52 -42.11
N ARG A 81 -1.21 -48.39 -42.30
CA ARG A 81 0.13 -47.98 -42.72
C ARG A 81 0.13 -47.35 -44.12
N ARG A 82 -0.64 -47.88 -45.08
CA ARG A 82 -0.78 -47.29 -46.42
C ARG A 82 -1.50 -45.95 -46.36
N PHE A 83 -2.57 -45.86 -45.59
CA PHE A 83 -3.31 -44.62 -45.35
C PHE A 83 -2.39 -43.50 -44.85
N MET A 84 -1.49 -43.78 -43.89
CA MET A 84 -0.54 -42.80 -43.38
C MET A 84 0.46 -42.27 -44.43
N LEU A 85 0.61 -42.90 -45.61
CA LEU A 85 1.45 -42.39 -46.71
C LEU A 85 0.76 -41.28 -47.53
N VAL A 86 -0.56 -41.28 -47.57
CA VAL A 86 -1.38 -40.35 -48.39
C VAL A 86 -2.21 -39.39 -47.54
N TRP A 87 -2.02 -39.45 -46.22
CA TRP A 87 -2.71 -38.67 -45.20
C TRP A 87 -2.61 -37.16 -45.45
N LYS A 88 -3.72 -36.45 -45.21
CA LYS A 88 -3.80 -34.99 -45.20
C LYS A 88 -4.62 -34.52 -43.99
N GLN A 89 -4.09 -33.52 -43.28
CA GLN A 89 -4.68 -32.99 -42.04
C GLN A 89 -6.14 -32.56 -42.19
N ASP A 90 -6.46 -31.74 -43.19
CA ASP A 90 -7.83 -31.19 -43.32
C ASP A 90 -8.85 -32.19 -43.89
N ARG A 91 -8.40 -33.17 -44.67
CA ARG A 91 -9.28 -34.13 -45.37
C ARG A 91 -9.66 -35.31 -44.49
N ASP A 92 -8.75 -35.77 -43.64
CA ASP A 92 -8.81 -37.12 -43.07
C ASP A 92 -9.14 -37.15 -41.56
N VAL A 93 -9.72 -36.08 -41.02
CA VAL A 93 -10.12 -35.96 -39.59
C VAL A 93 -10.95 -37.17 -39.14
N ASP A 94 -12.01 -37.49 -39.88
CA ASP A 94 -12.94 -38.58 -39.53
C ASP A 94 -12.29 -39.96 -39.65
N ARG A 95 -11.47 -40.19 -40.68
CA ARG A 95 -10.72 -41.44 -40.87
C ARG A 95 -9.74 -41.70 -39.73
N VAL A 96 -9.05 -40.66 -39.26
CA VAL A 96 -8.15 -40.77 -38.10
C VAL A 96 -8.96 -41.05 -36.83
N LEU A 97 -10.13 -40.44 -36.67
CA LEU A 97 -11.01 -40.72 -35.54
C LEU A 97 -11.51 -42.17 -35.53
N GLN A 98 -11.93 -42.70 -36.68
CA GLN A 98 -12.32 -44.10 -36.87
C GLN A 98 -11.15 -45.05 -36.56
N LEU A 99 -9.95 -44.74 -37.06
CA LEU A 99 -8.74 -45.50 -36.73
C LEU A 99 -8.52 -45.53 -35.21
N CYS A 100 -8.66 -44.40 -34.53
CA CYS A 100 -8.50 -44.32 -33.07
C CYS A 100 -9.51 -45.19 -32.32
N ARG A 101 -10.79 -45.19 -32.74
CA ARG A 101 -11.82 -46.07 -32.15
C ARG A 101 -11.48 -47.55 -32.33
N TYR A 102 -11.07 -47.94 -33.54
CA TYR A 102 -10.60 -49.29 -33.80
C TYR A 102 -9.40 -49.66 -32.92
N LEU A 103 -8.39 -48.79 -32.87
CA LEU A 103 -7.18 -49.01 -32.08
C LEU A 103 -7.51 -49.25 -30.59
N VAL A 104 -8.38 -48.44 -30.00
CA VAL A 104 -8.81 -48.61 -28.60
C VAL A 104 -9.59 -49.91 -28.42
N SER A 105 -10.61 -50.16 -29.24
CA SER A 105 -11.44 -51.39 -29.14
C SER A 105 -10.61 -52.68 -29.30
N SER A 106 -9.55 -52.65 -30.12
CA SER A 106 -8.67 -53.80 -30.32
C SER A 106 -7.94 -54.23 -29.04
N LEU A 107 -7.71 -53.31 -28.10
CA LEU A 107 -6.96 -53.60 -26.86
C LEU A 107 -7.75 -54.41 -25.84
N GLU A 108 -9.06 -54.52 -26.01
CA GLU A 108 -9.96 -55.32 -25.17
C GLU A 108 -9.81 -56.83 -25.46
N SER A 109 -9.22 -57.20 -26.60
CA SER A 109 -9.05 -58.61 -26.98
C SER A 109 -7.85 -59.27 -26.28
N GLU A 110 -8.10 -60.43 -25.69
CA GLU A 110 -7.06 -61.33 -25.14
C GLU A 110 -6.24 -62.07 -26.21
N SER A 111 -6.71 -62.12 -27.45
CA SER A 111 -6.00 -62.80 -28.54
C SER A 111 -5.01 -61.86 -29.26
N PRO A 112 -3.73 -62.25 -29.45
CA PRO A 112 -2.76 -61.51 -30.25
C PRO A 112 -3.19 -61.28 -31.71
N ARG A 113 -4.11 -62.11 -32.24
CA ARG A 113 -4.61 -61.99 -33.62
C ARG A 113 -5.46 -60.74 -33.83
N TYR A 114 -6.20 -60.34 -32.80
CA TYR A 114 -7.17 -59.23 -32.87
C TYR A 114 -6.69 -58.00 -32.09
N SER A 115 -5.76 -58.15 -31.15
CA SER A 115 -5.15 -57.02 -30.47
C SER A 115 -4.13 -56.32 -31.35
N TYR A 116 -4.24 -55.00 -31.53
CA TYR A 116 -3.30 -54.24 -32.35
C TYR A 116 -1.86 -54.26 -31.80
N VAL A 117 -1.72 -54.40 -30.48
CA VAL A 117 -0.43 -54.60 -29.82
C VAL A 117 0.18 -55.98 -30.13
N GLY A 118 -0.65 -56.98 -30.46
CA GLY A 118 -0.20 -58.31 -30.86
C GLY A 118 0.75 -58.30 -32.06
N ILE A 119 0.66 -57.28 -32.93
CA ILE A 119 1.59 -57.09 -34.06
C ILE A 119 3.01 -56.76 -33.57
N ALA A 120 3.14 -56.02 -32.45
CA ALA A 120 4.43 -55.69 -31.86
C ALA A 120 5.14 -56.92 -31.27
N LEU A 121 4.42 -58.02 -31.03
CA LEU A 121 5.00 -59.28 -30.58
C LEU A 121 5.69 -60.06 -31.72
N ASN A 122 5.42 -59.71 -32.99
CA ASN A 122 6.05 -60.34 -34.15
C ASN A 122 7.37 -59.65 -34.50
N LYS A 123 8.48 -60.43 -34.50
CA LYS A 123 9.84 -59.96 -34.81
C LYS A 123 9.95 -59.26 -36.17
N GLU A 124 9.18 -59.66 -37.18
CA GLU A 124 9.23 -59.06 -38.52
C GLU A 124 8.55 -57.69 -38.60
N HIS A 125 7.65 -57.38 -37.67
CA HIS A 125 6.78 -56.22 -37.76
C HIS A 125 7.04 -55.19 -36.66
N VAL A 126 7.65 -55.58 -35.53
CA VAL A 126 7.84 -54.72 -34.35
C VAL A 126 8.46 -53.36 -34.65
N LEU A 127 9.58 -53.29 -35.39
CA LEU A 127 10.26 -52.01 -35.68
C LEU A 127 9.40 -51.09 -36.56
N ARG A 128 8.72 -51.66 -37.56
CA ARG A 128 7.83 -50.91 -38.45
C ARG A 128 6.57 -50.46 -37.73
N TRP A 129 6.05 -51.30 -36.82
CA TRP A 129 4.91 -50.99 -35.97
C TRP A 129 5.22 -49.83 -35.01
N ILE A 130 6.40 -49.83 -34.38
CA ILE A 130 6.84 -48.71 -33.51
C ILE A 130 6.86 -47.39 -34.28
N SER A 131 7.48 -47.39 -35.47
CA SER A 131 7.53 -46.20 -36.33
C SER A 131 6.13 -45.73 -36.75
N HIS A 132 5.26 -46.69 -37.09
CA HIS A 132 3.88 -46.42 -37.45
C HIS A 132 3.06 -45.81 -36.30
N MET A 133 3.16 -46.38 -35.09
CA MET A 133 2.48 -45.85 -33.90
C MET A 133 2.98 -44.47 -33.52
N LYS A 134 4.29 -44.24 -33.59
CA LYS A 134 4.88 -42.89 -33.40
C LYS A 134 4.28 -41.86 -34.38
N ASN A 135 4.10 -42.24 -35.64
CA ASN A 135 3.50 -41.37 -36.66
C ASN A 135 2.01 -41.13 -36.35
N ILE A 136 1.20 -42.17 -36.08
CA ILE A 136 -0.23 -41.99 -35.75
C ILE A 136 -0.39 -41.09 -34.52
N LEU A 137 0.27 -41.41 -33.41
CA LEU A 137 0.09 -40.71 -32.15
C LEU A 137 0.58 -39.25 -32.24
N SER A 138 1.63 -38.96 -33.02
CA SER A 138 2.06 -37.57 -33.27
C SER A 138 1.07 -36.80 -34.14
N ARG A 139 0.38 -37.44 -35.10
CA ARG A 139 -0.73 -36.78 -35.83
C ARG A 139 -1.93 -36.49 -34.94
N ILE A 140 -2.22 -37.34 -33.96
CA ILE A 140 -3.31 -37.09 -32.99
C ILE A 140 -3.08 -35.76 -32.25
N LEU A 141 -1.83 -35.43 -31.88
CA LEU A 141 -1.51 -34.15 -31.24
C LEU A 141 -1.92 -32.93 -32.10
N LEU A 142 -1.64 -32.99 -33.40
CA LEU A 142 -2.05 -31.93 -34.35
C LEU A 142 -3.57 -31.75 -34.43
N TYR A 143 -4.35 -32.83 -34.27
CA TYR A 143 -5.80 -32.75 -34.24
C TYR A 143 -6.30 -32.15 -32.92
N ILE A 144 -5.70 -32.52 -31.79
CA ILE A 144 -6.03 -31.93 -30.48
C ILE A 144 -5.87 -30.40 -30.52
N ASP A 145 -4.84 -29.89 -31.19
CA ASP A 145 -4.58 -28.45 -31.34
C ASP A 145 -5.68 -27.71 -32.13
N GLY A 146 -6.45 -28.40 -32.96
CA GLY A 146 -7.53 -27.83 -33.77
C GLY A 146 -8.92 -27.88 -33.12
N LEU A 147 -9.09 -28.70 -32.08
CA LEU A 147 -10.39 -28.92 -31.46
C LEU A 147 -10.82 -27.75 -30.56
N LYS A 148 -12.14 -27.49 -30.55
CA LYS A 148 -12.78 -26.55 -29.63
C LYS A 148 -13.65 -27.33 -28.63
N PRO A 149 -13.16 -27.58 -27.40
CA PRO A 149 -13.85 -28.44 -26.42
C PRO A 149 -15.30 -28.02 -26.11
N GLU A 150 -15.65 -26.76 -26.38
CA GLU A 150 -16.99 -26.17 -26.23
C GLU A 150 -18.04 -26.89 -27.08
N ARG A 151 -17.63 -27.46 -28.22
CA ARG A 151 -18.53 -28.17 -29.12
C ARG A 151 -18.67 -29.62 -28.66
N PRO A 152 -19.89 -30.15 -28.47
CA PRO A 152 -20.10 -31.52 -28.03
C PRO A 152 -19.45 -32.56 -28.95
N VAL A 153 -19.40 -32.30 -30.26
CA VAL A 153 -18.76 -33.17 -31.25
C VAL A 153 -17.25 -33.20 -31.04
N ASP A 154 -16.61 -32.03 -30.93
CA ASP A 154 -15.18 -31.90 -30.69
C ASP A 154 -14.78 -32.49 -29.34
N CYS A 155 -15.63 -32.38 -28.31
CA CYS A 155 -15.40 -33.00 -27.00
C CYS A 155 -15.38 -34.54 -27.07
N LYS A 156 -16.29 -35.15 -27.84
CA LYS A 156 -16.28 -36.61 -28.08
C LYS A 156 -15.00 -37.02 -28.81
N SER A 157 -14.63 -36.28 -29.86
CA SER A 157 -13.39 -36.54 -30.62
C SER A 157 -12.14 -36.39 -29.74
N LEU A 158 -12.08 -35.34 -28.92
CA LEU A 158 -11.02 -35.11 -27.95
C LEU A 158 -10.88 -36.30 -26.99
N MET A 159 -11.99 -36.81 -26.45
CA MET A 159 -11.96 -37.97 -25.56
C MET A 159 -11.43 -39.22 -26.25
N THR A 160 -11.84 -39.48 -27.50
CA THR A 160 -11.30 -40.60 -28.28
C THR A 160 -9.79 -40.46 -28.49
N TYR A 161 -9.31 -39.26 -28.84
CA TYR A 161 -7.89 -38.98 -29.03
C TYR A 161 -7.08 -39.12 -27.74
N LEU A 162 -7.52 -38.52 -26.63
CA LEU A 162 -6.88 -38.64 -25.33
C LEU A 162 -6.86 -40.09 -24.84
N HIS A 163 -7.96 -40.82 -25.00
CA HIS A 163 -8.02 -42.24 -24.63
C HIS A 163 -7.05 -43.08 -25.47
N THR A 164 -6.94 -42.81 -26.77
CA THR A 164 -5.98 -43.50 -27.66
C THR A 164 -4.54 -43.23 -27.22
N LEU A 165 -4.20 -41.98 -26.91
CA LEU A 165 -2.87 -41.62 -26.39
C LEU A 165 -2.58 -42.35 -25.08
N ILE A 166 -3.54 -42.40 -24.15
CA ILE A 166 -3.38 -43.10 -22.86
C ILE A 166 -3.21 -44.60 -23.07
N ALA A 167 -4.00 -45.19 -23.96
CA ALA A 167 -3.99 -46.61 -24.18
C ALA A 167 -2.64 -47.08 -24.75
N PHE A 168 -2.03 -46.34 -25.68
CA PHE A 168 -0.75 -46.72 -26.28
C PHE A 168 0.50 -46.16 -25.57
N THR A 169 0.33 -45.47 -24.44
CA THR A 169 1.44 -45.01 -23.58
C THR A 169 1.54 -45.76 -22.26
N SER A 170 0.66 -46.73 -22.00
CA SER A 170 0.76 -47.61 -20.83
C SER A 170 0.23 -49.01 -21.10
N THR A 171 0.98 -50.01 -20.63
CA THR A 171 0.63 -51.43 -20.72
C THR A 171 -0.56 -51.82 -19.83
N SER A 172 -0.96 -50.97 -18.87
CA SER A 172 -2.06 -51.29 -17.94
C SER A 172 -3.43 -51.45 -18.63
N THR A 173 -3.58 -50.80 -19.78
CA THR A 173 -4.81 -50.84 -20.59
C THR A 173 -4.91 -52.06 -21.50
N TRP A 174 -3.81 -52.81 -21.67
CA TRP A 174 -3.74 -53.92 -22.63
C TRP A 174 -4.20 -55.22 -21.96
N VAL A 175 -5.43 -55.67 -22.28
CA VAL A 175 -5.99 -56.91 -21.73
C VAL A 175 -5.09 -58.11 -22.06
N LEU A 176 -4.45 -58.10 -23.24
CA LEU A 176 -3.48 -59.10 -23.68
C LEU A 176 -2.36 -59.40 -22.65
N ILE A 177 -1.83 -58.36 -21.99
CA ILE A 177 -0.75 -58.48 -21.00
C ILE A 177 -1.23 -59.06 -19.67
N LYS A 178 -2.53 -58.93 -19.35
CA LYS A 178 -3.12 -59.49 -18.11
C LYS A 178 -3.19 -61.02 -18.12
N SER A 179 -3.05 -61.65 -19.29
CA SER A 179 -2.96 -63.10 -19.39
C SER A 179 -1.57 -63.61 -18.97
N LYS A 180 -1.53 -64.71 -18.19
CA LYS A 180 -0.29 -65.31 -17.66
C LYS A 180 0.75 -65.64 -18.75
N ASN A 181 0.31 -65.87 -19.99
CA ASN A 181 1.16 -66.26 -21.11
C ASN A 181 2.05 -65.12 -21.63
N PHE A 182 1.65 -63.85 -21.45
CA PHE A 182 2.36 -62.68 -21.97
C PHE A 182 2.91 -61.74 -20.88
N GLU A 183 2.71 -62.09 -19.61
CA GLU A 183 3.16 -61.31 -18.45
C GLU A 183 4.70 -61.12 -18.45
N ASN A 184 5.45 -62.14 -18.85
CA ASN A 184 6.92 -62.09 -18.96
C ASN A 184 7.42 -61.05 -19.97
N LEU A 185 6.59 -60.62 -20.92
CA LEU A 185 6.94 -59.61 -21.93
C LEU A 185 6.64 -58.18 -21.46
N ARG A 186 5.99 -58.01 -20.31
CA ARG A 186 5.59 -56.71 -19.75
C ARG A 186 6.77 -55.72 -19.60
N PRO A 187 7.98 -56.11 -19.15
CA PRO A 187 9.11 -55.17 -19.08
C PRO A 187 9.52 -54.62 -20.45
N GLY A 188 9.59 -55.47 -21.48
CA GLY A 188 9.95 -55.04 -22.84
C GLY A 188 8.87 -54.14 -23.46
N LEU A 189 7.60 -54.43 -23.19
CA LEU A 189 6.46 -53.63 -23.64
C LEU A 189 6.33 -52.30 -22.87
N ASN A 190 6.76 -52.24 -21.61
CA ASN A 190 6.91 -50.98 -20.88
C ASN A 190 7.99 -50.11 -21.52
N HIS A 191 9.15 -50.69 -21.87
CA HIS A 191 10.21 -49.97 -22.57
C HIS A 191 9.75 -49.44 -23.94
N LEU A 192 8.92 -50.21 -24.65
CA LEU A 192 8.24 -49.77 -25.88
C LEU A 192 7.39 -48.52 -25.65
N CYS A 193 6.55 -48.53 -24.61
CA CYS A 193 5.73 -47.38 -24.22
C CYS A 193 6.61 -46.17 -23.86
N SER A 194 7.70 -46.36 -23.10
CA SER A 194 8.66 -45.29 -22.79
C SER A 194 9.28 -44.66 -24.04
N ASN A 195 9.61 -45.48 -25.04
CA ASN A 195 10.15 -45.00 -26.32
C ASN A 195 9.10 -44.18 -27.12
N ILE A 196 7.84 -44.62 -27.12
CA ILE A 196 6.73 -43.87 -27.72
C ILE A 196 6.52 -42.53 -26.99
N MET A 197 6.48 -42.54 -25.65
CA MET A 197 6.31 -41.33 -24.85
C MET A 197 7.44 -40.33 -25.05
N GLY A 198 8.70 -40.78 -25.09
CA GLY A 198 9.85 -39.93 -25.40
C GLY A 198 9.75 -39.30 -26.79
N HIS A 199 9.25 -40.04 -27.78
CA HIS A 199 8.98 -39.49 -29.10
C HIS A 199 7.88 -38.42 -29.08
N LEU A 200 6.74 -38.70 -28.42
CA LEU A 200 5.63 -37.74 -28.30
C LEU A 200 6.07 -36.45 -27.59
N ALA A 201 6.85 -36.57 -26.52
CA ALA A 201 7.44 -35.42 -25.84
C ALA A 201 8.29 -34.56 -26.79
N SER A 202 9.08 -35.18 -27.69
CA SER A 202 9.85 -34.45 -28.71
C SER A 202 9.03 -33.90 -29.88
N GLN A 203 7.80 -34.38 -30.07
CA GLN A 203 6.89 -33.95 -31.16
C GLN A 203 5.86 -32.90 -30.70
N GLY A 204 6.04 -32.31 -29.52
CA GLY A 204 5.20 -31.20 -29.07
C GLY A 204 4.06 -31.57 -28.11
N LEU A 205 4.06 -32.77 -27.50
CA LEU A 205 3.01 -33.21 -26.57
C LEU A 205 2.69 -32.17 -25.50
N TYR A 206 3.70 -31.57 -24.87
CA TYR A 206 3.50 -30.60 -23.79
C TYR A 206 2.88 -29.30 -24.31
N GLN A 207 3.26 -28.84 -25.51
CA GLN A 207 2.67 -27.66 -26.16
C GLN A 207 1.21 -27.90 -26.52
N SER A 208 0.88 -29.08 -27.07
CA SER A 208 -0.50 -29.43 -27.40
C SER A 208 -1.38 -29.54 -26.15
N LEU A 209 -0.86 -30.15 -25.07
CA LEU A 209 -1.56 -30.20 -23.79
C LEU A 209 -1.72 -28.82 -23.17
N GLN A 210 -0.71 -27.95 -23.24
CA GLN A 210 -0.80 -26.57 -22.77
C GLN A 210 -1.94 -25.82 -23.48
N LEU A 211 -1.99 -25.91 -24.81
CA LEU A 211 -3.03 -25.25 -25.62
C LEU A 211 -4.43 -25.77 -25.28
N LEU A 212 -4.57 -27.09 -25.12
CA LEU A 212 -5.82 -27.72 -24.69
C LEU A 212 -6.26 -27.21 -23.31
N LEU A 213 -5.36 -27.21 -22.33
CA LEU A 213 -5.67 -26.79 -20.96
C LEU A 213 -6.03 -25.30 -20.90
N LYS A 214 -5.27 -24.43 -21.57
CA LYS A 214 -5.58 -22.99 -21.64
C LYS A 214 -6.96 -22.72 -22.23
N ARG A 215 -7.27 -23.33 -23.38
CA ARG A 215 -8.57 -23.15 -24.06
C ARG A 215 -9.77 -23.66 -23.27
N SER A 216 -9.57 -24.61 -22.35
CA SER A 216 -10.65 -25.31 -21.68
C SER A 216 -10.85 -24.93 -20.22
N LEU A 217 -9.78 -24.49 -19.54
CA LEU A 217 -9.78 -24.11 -18.12
C LEU A 217 -9.81 -22.59 -17.92
N CYS A 218 -9.08 -21.82 -18.73
CA CYS A 218 -8.92 -20.38 -18.53
C CYS A 218 -10.09 -19.58 -19.14
N ARG A 219 -11.32 -19.90 -18.71
CA ARG A 219 -12.56 -19.23 -19.15
C ARG A 219 -13.53 -19.04 -17.99
N SER A 220 -14.48 -18.12 -18.16
CA SER A 220 -15.57 -17.90 -17.17
C SER A 220 -16.36 -19.17 -16.83
N THR A 221 -16.59 -20.06 -17.81
CA THR A 221 -17.19 -21.39 -17.59
C THR A 221 -16.23 -22.48 -18.04
N VAL A 222 -15.81 -23.34 -17.10
CA VAL A 222 -14.88 -24.45 -17.39
C VAL A 222 -15.57 -25.50 -18.25
N VAL A 223 -14.93 -25.87 -19.35
CA VAL A 223 -15.49 -26.81 -20.35
C VAL A 223 -14.95 -28.23 -20.17
N LEU A 224 -13.72 -28.35 -19.64
CA LEU A 224 -13.06 -29.64 -19.46
C LEU A 224 -13.71 -30.42 -18.30
N LYS A 225 -14.15 -31.65 -18.56
CA LYS A 225 -14.72 -32.54 -17.54
C LYS A 225 -13.63 -33.38 -16.85
N HIS A 226 -13.99 -33.96 -15.69
CA HIS A 226 -13.15 -34.87 -14.88
C HIS A 226 -12.27 -35.81 -15.73
N ALA A 227 -12.88 -36.63 -16.59
CA ALA A 227 -12.15 -37.65 -17.36
C ALA A 227 -11.12 -37.06 -18.35
N SER A 228 -11.43 -35.92 -18.98
CA SER A 228 -10.52 -35.26 -19.93
C SER A 228 -9.34 -34.59 -19.22
N LEU A 229 -9.60 -33.95 -18.07
CA LEU A 229 -8.56 -33.33 -17.25
C LEU A 229 -7.63 -34.41 -16.66
N SER A 230 -8.21 -35.46 -16.08
CA SER A 230 -7.45 -36.60 -15.54
C SER A 230 -6.58 -37.26 -16.61
N ALA A 231 -7.11 -37.39 -17.83
CA ALA A 231 -6.37 -37.87 -18.98
C ALA A 231 -5.20 -36.95 -19.37
N ALA A 232 -5.43 -35.64 -19.45
CA ALA A 232 -4.39 -34.66 -19.80
C ALA A 232 -3.26 -34.62 -18.77
N VAL A 233 -3.59 -34.60 -17.47
CA VAL A 233 -2.60 -34.63 -16.38
C VAL A 233 -1.81 -35.94 -16.40
N THR A 234 -2.48 -37.08 -16.57
CA THR A 234 -1.82 -38.38 -16.69
C THR A 234 -0.84 -38.42 -17.87
N LEU A 235 -1.24 -37.90 -19.03
CA LEU A 235 -0.37 -37.84 -20.22
C LEU A 235 0.82 -36.90 -20.03
N ALA A 236 0.67 -35.83 -19.24
CA ALA A 236 1.77 -34.93 -18.90
C ALA A 236 2.78 -35.56 -17.94
N LEU A 237 2.33 -36.39 -16.98
CA LEU A 237 3.20 -37.00 -15.98
C LEU A 237 3.97 -38.23 -16.50
N ARG A 238 3.37 -39.04 -17.38
CA ARG A 238 3.98 -40.31 -17.81
C ARG A 238 5.37 -40.18 -18.47
N PRO A 239 5.63 -39.22 -19.39
CA PRO A 239 6.95 -39.05 -19.95
C PRO A 239 8.00 -38.66 -18.91
N LEU A 240 7.63 -37.91 -17.86
CA LEU A 240 8.53 -37.60 -16.75
C LEU A 240 8.91 -38.86 -15.97
N ILE A 241 7.91 -39.67 -15.60
CA ILE A 241 8.11 -40.92 -14.86
C ILE A 241 8.99 -41.89 -15.66
N ALA A 242 8.71 -42.05 -16.96
CA ALA A 242 9.45 -42.95 -17.84
C ALA A 242 10.92 -42.54 -18.05
N ALA A 243 11.21 -41.24 -17.97
CA ALA A 243 12.56 -40.69 -18.08
C ALA A 243 13.21 -40.43 -16.70
N SER A 244 12.65 -40.98 -15.62
CA SER A 244 13.13 -40.79 -14.25
C SER A 244 13.32 -39.31 -13.87
N PHE A 245 12.41 -38.44 -14.34
CA PHE A 245 12.39 -37.01 -14.05
C PHE A 245 13.62 -36.22 -14.54
N SER A 246 14.17 -36.55 -15.71
CA SER A 246 15.29 -35.80 -16.31
C SER A 246 15.04 -34.28 -16.32
N ASP A 247 16.05 -33.48 -15.96
CA ASP A 247 15.96 -32.01 -15.85
C ASP A 247 15.34 -31.34 -17.09
N LYS A 248 15.69 -31.83 -18.28
CA LYS A 248 15.14 -31.31 -19.54
C LYS A 248 13.62 -31.45 -19.62
N LEU A 249 13.08 -32.65 -19.34
CA LEU A 249 11.64 -32.87 -19.40
C LEU A 249 10.91 -32.19 -18.24
N SER A 250 11.50 -32.18 -17.05
CA SER A 250 10.97 -31.47 -15.88
C SER A 250 10.86 -29.98 -16.15
N THR A 251 11.87 -29.37 -16.77
CA THR A 251 11.85 -27.96 -17.22
C THR A 251 10.72 -27.70 -18.22
N ILE A 252 10.57 -28.55 -19.23
CA ILE A 252 9.49 -28.45 -20.23
C ILE A 252 8.10 -28.59 -19.58
N PHE A 253 7.96 -29.50 -18.61
CA PHE A 253 6.72 -29.66 -17.85
C PHE A 253 6.36 -28.41 -17.03
N LEU A 254 7.33 -27.80 -16.35
CA LEU A 254 7.09 -26.54 -15.62
C LEU A 254 6.67 -25.41 -16.57
N ILE A 255 7.33 -25.30 -17.73
CA ILE A 255 7.07 -24.24 -18.71
C ILE A 255 5.70 -24.40 -19.39
N HIS A 256 5.28 -25.62 -19.71
CA HIS A 256 4.08 -25.83 -20.52
C HIS A 256 2.85 -26.29 -19.72
N ILE A 257 3.03 -27.04 -18.63
CA ILE A 257 1.92 -27.62 -17.89
C ILE A 257 1.72 -26.89 -16.57
N LEU A 258 2.74 -26.83 -15.70
CA LEU A 258 2.56 -26.24 -14.36
C LEU A 258 2.45 -24.71 -14.38
N SER A 259 2.74 -24.05 -15.51
CA SER A 259 2.50 -22.62 -15.73
C SER A 259 1.09 -22.31 -16.24
N VAL A 260 0.26 -23.31 -16.55
CA VAL A 260 -1.13 -23.09 -16.99
C VAL A 260 -1.90 -22.38 -15.87
N PRO A 261 -2.57 -21.24 -16.14
CA PRO A 261 -3.26 -20.46 -15.12
C PRO A 261 -4.25 -21.31 -14.31
N ALA A 262 -4.17 -21.21 -12.98
CA ALA A 262 -5.05 -21.88 -12.02
C ALA A 262 -5.18 -23.41 -12.16
N LEU A 263 -4.23 -24.08 -12.83
CA LEU A 263 -4.30 -25.53 -13.09
C LEU A 263 -4.54 -26.35 -11.81
N VAL A 264 -3.79 -26.07 -10.74
CA VAL A 264 -3.87 -26.83 -9.49
C VAL A 264 -5.23 -26.65 -8.82
N SER A 265 -5.80 -25.44 -8.90
CA SER A 265 -7.15 -25.14 -8.37
C SER A 265 -8.23 -25.90 -9.14
N HIS A 266 -8.11 -25.96 -10.46
CA HIS A 266 -9.01 -26.76 -11.29
C HIS A 266 -8.86 -28.26 -11.04
N ILE A 267 -7.64 -28.78 -10.85
CA ILE A 267 -7.43 -30.19 -10.49
C ILE A 267 -8.07 -30.49 -9.14
N GLN A 268 -7.87 -29.65 -8.12
CA GLN A 268 -8.47 -29.83 -6.80
C GLN A 268 -10.00 -29.92 -6.86
N THR A 269 -10.63 -29.12 -7.73
CA THR A 269 -12.09 -29.05 -7.85
C THR A 269 -12.66 -30.17 -8.74
N LEU A 270 -12.00 -30.48 -9.86
CA LEU A 270 -12.57 -31.33 -10.92
C LEU A 270 -12.00 -32.75 -10.96
N ALA A 271 -10.79 -32.99 -10.47
CA ALA A 271 -10.11 -34.29 -10.55
C ALA A 271 -9.10 -34.46 -9.38
N PRO A 272 -9.58 -34.48 -8.11
CA PRO A 272 -8.72 -34.45 -6.93
C PRO A 272 -7.80 -35.68 -6.84
N GLU A 273 -8.15 -36.81 -7.45
CA GLU A 273 -7.27 -37.99 -7.51
C GLU A 273 -5.95 -37.69 -8.24
N CYS A 274 -5.93 -36.72 -9.15
CA CYS A 274 -4.70 -36.31 -9.82
C CYS A 274 -3.72 -35.60 -8.88
N LEU A 275 -4.19 -34.92 -7.82
CA LEU A 275 -3.31 -34.36 -6.80
C LEU A 275 -2.61 -35.47 -6.01
N THR A 276 -3.31 -36.56 -5.71
CA THR A 276 -2.69 -37.71 -5.04
C THR A 276 -1.60 -38.35 -5.91
N LEU A 277 -1.77 -38.39 -7.24
CA LEU A 277 -0.74 -38.85 -8.17
C LEU A 277 0.47 -37.89 -8.21
N ILE A 278 0.22 -36.59 -8.16
CA ILE A 278 1.26 -35.54 -8.10
C ILE A 278 2.10 -35.68 -6.82
N GLU A 279 1.44 -35.91 -5.67
CA GLU A 279 2.09 -36.14 -4.38
C GLU A 279 2.89 -37.46 -4.37
N GLN A 280 2.31 -38.56 -4.85
CA GLN A 280 2.97 -39.87 -4.95
C GLN A 280 4.28 -39.83 -5.75
N HIS A 281 4.35 -38.96 -6.76
CA HIS A 281 5.54 -38.78 -7.60
C HIS A 281 6.47 -37.65 -7.12
N SER A 282 6.15 -37.03 -5.98
CA SER A 282 6.91 -35.94 -5.35
C SER A 282 7.19 -34.78 -6.32
N ILE A 283 6.20 -34.43 -7.14
CA ILE A 283 6.36 -33.37 -8.16
C ILE A 283 6.69 -32.04 -7.50
N LEU A 284 6.10 -31.72 -6.35
CA LEU A 284 6.42 -30.51 -5.59
C LEU A 284 7.92 -30.45 -5.25
N ARG A 285 8.43 -31.47 -4.54
CA ARG A 285 9.85 -31.59 -4.16
C ARG A 285 10.79 -31.47 -5.34
N ARG A 286 10.53 -32.25 -6.41
CA ARG A 286 11.36 -32.25 -7.62
C ARG A 286 11.34 -30.90 -8.34
N SER A 287 10.20 -30.23 -8.36
CA SER A 287 10.08 -28.90 -8.96
C SER A 287 10.90 -27.87 -8.19
N PHE A 288 10.82 -27.88 -6.85
CA PHE A 288 11.60 -27.00 -5.99
C PHE A 288 13.11 -27.29 -6.05
N GLU A 289 13.51 -28.57 -6.05
CA GLU A 289 14.91 -28.97 -6.23
C GLU A 289 15.47 -28.50 -7.59
N LEU A 290 14.72 -28.67 -8.68
CA LEU A 290 15.12 -28.20 -10.01
C LEU A 290 15.26 -26.66 -10.05
N LEU A 291 14.29 -25.93 -9.50
CA LEU A 291 14.26 -24.46 -9.47
C LEU A 291 15.24 -23.84 -8.47
N SER A 292 15.76 -24.62 -7.51
CA SER A 292 16.82 -24.17 -6.59
C SER A 292 18.13 -23.86 -7.34
N ILE A 293 18.35 -24.54 -8.47
CA ILE A 293 19.49 -24.33 -9.36
C ILE A 293 19.23 -23.06 -10.19
N GLU A 294 20.08 -22.06 -10.01
CA GLU A 294 19.90 -20.72 -10.60
C GLU A 294 19.81 -20.75 -12.14
N GLN A 295 20.62 -21.57 -12.80
CA GLN A 295 20.58 -21.70 -14.25
C GLN A 295 19.24 -22.23 -14.75
N ASN A 296 18.67 -23.25 -14.09
CA ASN A 296 17.38 -23.84 -14.47
C ASN A 296 16.24 -22.85 -14.23
N LEU A 297 16.25 -22.15 -13.10
CA LEU A 297 15.29 -21.09 -12.80
C LEU A 297 15.28 -20.01 -13.88
N ARG A 298 16.46 -19.52 -14.29
CA ARG A 298 16.60 -18.51 -15.36
C ARG A 298 16.07 -19.02 -16.70
N ILE A 299 16.31 -20.29 -17.05
CA ILE A 299 15.78 -20.90 -18.27
C ILE A 299 14.26 -20.93 -18.23
N VAL A 300 13.67 -21.40 -17.14
CA VAL A 300 12.21 -21.47 -16.95
C VAL A 300 11.61 -20.07 -17.04
N PHE A 301 12.20 -19.09 -16.35
CA PHE A 301 11.68 -17.72 -16.31
C PHE A 301 11.84 -16.98 -17.64
N ASN A 302 12.95 -17.14 -18.36
CA ASN A 302 13.10 -16.51 -19.67
C ASN A 302 12.14 -17.12 -20.71
N ALA A 303 11.74 -18.38 -20.53
CA ALA A 303 10.73 -19.02 -21.36
C ALA A 303 9.29 -18.63 -20.97
N LEU A 304 9.06 -18.35 -19.68
CA LEU A 304 7.79 -17.91 -19.15
C LEU A 304 7.74 -16.38 -19.10
N GLU A 305 7.07 -15.77 -20.08
CA GLU A 305 6.67 -14.36 -19.99
C GLU A 305 6.07 -14.03 -18.60
N GLY A 306 6.18 -12.78 -18.12
CA GLY A 306 5.99 -12.45 -16.70
C GLY A 306 4.66 -12.93 -16.08
N ASN A 307 3.58 -12.95 -16.85
CA ASN A 307 2.27 -13.46 -16.40
C ASN A 307 2.26 -14.97 -16.15
N TYR A 308 2.91 -15.76 -17.00
CA TYR A 308 2.92 -17.22 -16.86
C TYR A 308 3.93 -17.67 -15.80
N ALA A 309 4.96 -16.88 -15.51
CA ALA A 309 5.80 -17.08 -14.34
C ALA A 309 5.01 -16.88 -13.04
N LEU A 310 4.13 -15.87 -12.97
CA LEU A 310 3.21 -15.69 -11.84
C LEU A 310 2.23 -16.86 -11.70
N CYS A 311 1.71 -17.39 -12.81
CA CYS A 311 0.84 -18.57 -12.80
C CYS A 311 1.57 -19.83 -12.30
N LEU A 312 2.83 -20.03 -12.71
CA LEU A 312 3.67 -21.11 -12.18
C LEU A 312 3.85 -20.97 -10.66
N LEU A 313 4.18 -19.76 -10.19
CA LEU A 313 4.33 -19.48 -8.77
C LEU A 313 3.04 -19.79 -8.00
N ALA A 314 1.89 -19.35 -8.49
CA ALA A 314 0.58 -19.59 -7.88
C ALA A 314 0.25 -21.09 -7.77
N ASN A 315 0.48 -21.87 -8.83
CA ASN A 315 0.30 -23.32 -8.80
C ASN A 315 1.25 -24.02 -7.82
N LEU A 316 2.51 -23.59 -7.74
CA LEU A 316 3.48 -24.13 -6.77
C LEU A 316 3.09 -23.82 -5.32
N ILE A 317 2.59 -22.62 -5.04
CA ILE A 317 2.09 -22.24 -3.72
C ILE A 317 0.89 -23.11 -3.32
N GLN A 318 -0.06 -23.34 -4.24
CA GLN A 318 -1.21 -24.18 -3.92
C GLN A 318 -0.82 -25.64 -3.70
N LEU A 319 0.13 -26.19 -4.47
CA LEU A 319 0.67 -27.54 -4.21
C LEU A 319 1.37 -27.61 -2.85
N ALA A 320 2.14 -26.59 -2.49
CA ALA A 320 2.76 -26.50 -1.18
C ALA A 320 1.71 -26.44 -0.05
N HIS A 321 0.62 -25.70 -0.24
CA HIS A 321 -0.49 -25.66 0.72
C HIS A 321 -1.24 -27.00 0.81
N PHE A 322 -1.36 -27.75 -0.28
CA PHE A 322 -1.93 -29.09 -0.29
C PHE A 322 -1.04 -30.08 0.50
N GLU A 323 0.27 -30.09 0.24
CA GLU A 323 1.26 -30.95 0.92
C GLU A 323 1.82 -30.31 2.21
N ARG A 324 1.04 -29.46 2.90
CA ARG A 324 1.51 -28.66 4.06
C ARG A 324 1.87 -29.50 5.29
N GLU A 325 1.27 -30.67 5.43
CA GLU A 325 1.48 -31.60 6.56
C GLU A 325 2.48 -32.72 6.22
N THR A 326 2.76 -32.95 4.93
CA THR A 326 3.60 -34.05 4.44
C THR A 326 4.98 -33.55 3.98
N THR A 327 5.07 -33.00 2.78
CA THR A 327 6.35 -32.65 2.15
C THR A 327 6.85 -31.25 2.51
N LEU A 328 5.94 -30.29 2.69
CA LEU A 328 6.32 -28.89 2.90
C LEU A 328 7.16 -28.64 4.16
N PRO A 329 6.93 -29.28 5.32
CA PRO A 329 7.77 -29.06 6.51
C PRO A 329 9.26 -29.35 6.26
N GLU A 330 9.58 -30.35 5.42
CA GLU A 330 10.96 -30.66 5.01
C GLU A 330 11.52 -29.64 4.00
N LEU A 331 10.67 -29.11 3.12
CA LEU A 331 11.06 -28.17 2.05
C LEU A 331 11.04 -26.70 2.45
N ALA A 332 10.32 -26.35 3.52
CA ALA A 332 10.04 -24.99 3.96
C ALA A 332 11.30 -24.11 3.98
N PHE A 333 12.40 -24.67 4.51
CA PHE A 333 13.70 -24.00 4.53
C PHE A 333 14.87 -24.97 4.24
N PRO A 334 15.83 -24.58 3.38
CA PRO A 334 15.91 -23.30 2.64
C PRO A 334 15.16 -23.31 1.30
N THR A 335 14.81 -24.49 0.77
CA THR A 335 14.43 -24.67 -0.64
C THR A 335 13.20 -23.87 -1.05
N PHE A 336 12.07 -24.05 -0.36
CA PHE A 336 10.83 -23.33 -0.65
C PHE A 336 11.04 -21.82 -0.55
N THR A 337 11.62 -21.37 0.58
CA THR A 337 11.88 -19.95 0.85
C THR A 337 12.73 -19.30 -0.26
N VAL A 338 13.84 -19.93 -0.65
CA VAL A 338 14.74 -19.37 -1.67
C VAL A 338 14.09 -19.36 -3.06
N VAL A 339 13.43 -20.46 -3.46
CA VAL A 339 12.82 -20.58 -4.79
C VAL A 339 11.66 -19.59 -4.96
N VAL A 340 10.76 -19.50 -3.97
CA VAL A 340 9.64 -18.54 -4.02
C VAL A 340 10.14 -17.10 -4.05
N THR A 341 11.15 -16.77 -3.23
CA THR A 341 11.77 -15.43 -3.23
C THR A 341 12.32 -15.10 -4.61
N ARG A 342 13.12 -15.99 -5.22
CA ARG A 342 13.70 -15.74 -6.54
C ARG A 342 12.65 -15.68 -7.66
N LEU A 343 11.56 -16.45 -7.55
CA LEU A 343 10.44 -16.36 -8.50
C LEU A 343 9.75 -15.00 -8.40
N LEU A 344 9.54 -14.47 -7.20
CA LEU A 344 8.99 -13.13 -6.97
C LEU A 344 9.94 -12.02 -7.44
N GLU A 345 11.24 -12.14 -7.17
CA GLU A 345 12.28 -11.21 -7.68
C GLU A 345 12.30 -11.19 -9.20
N SER A 346 12.19 -12.37 -9.83
CA SER A 346 12.17 -12.47 -11.29
C SER A 346 10.94 -11.75 -11.85
N CYS A 347 9.76 -11.93 -11.24
CA CYS A 347 8.53 -11.23 -11.64
C CYS A 347 8.66 -9.69 -11.55
N MET A 348 9.45 -9.19 -10.60
CA MET A 348 9.69 -7.75 -10.41
C MET A 348 10.32 -7.09 -11.64
N HIS A 349 11.09 -7.83 -12.46
CA HIS A 349 11.68 -7.29 -13.70
C HIS A 349 10.65 -6.78 -14.72
N TYR A 350 9.39 -7.20 -14.59
CA TYR A 350 8.30 -6.76 -15.48
C TYR A 350 7.41 -5.68 -14.87
N VAL A 351 7.61 -5.35 -13.59
CA VAL A 351 6.84 -4.32 -12.87
C VAL A 351 7.42 -2.94 -13.21
N MET A 352 6.57 -2.02 -13.67
CA MET A 352 6.93 -0.65 -13.99
C MET A 352 6.47 0.30 -12.89
N GLN A 353 7.32 1.28 -12.53
CA GLN A 353 6.97 2.28 -11.52
C GLN A 353 6.06 3.40 -12.06
N LYS A 354 5.99 3.58 -13.39
CA LYS A 354 5.21 4.65 -14.03
C LYS A 354 4.47 4.12 -15.25
N GLN A 355 3.29 4.69 -15.50
CA GLN A 355 2.52 4.45 -16.71
C GLN A 355 3.33 4.88 -17.93
N SER A 356 3.48 3.98 -18.90
CA SER A 356 4.05 4.25 -20.21
C SER A 356 3.05 3.84 -21.30
N PRO A 357 3.20 4.30 -22.55
CA PRO A 357 2.32 3.89 -23.66
C PRO A 357 2.33 2.38 -23.93
N LEU A 358 3.38 1.69 -23.49
CA LEU A 358 3.56 0.24 -23.63
C LEU A 358 3.22 -0.52 -22.33
N ALA A 359 2.81 0.19 -21.27
CA ALA A 359 2.46 -0.41 -19.99
C ALA A 359 0.98 -0.82 -19.97
N HIS A 360 0.72 -2.05 -19.53
CA HIS A 360 -0.62 -2.56 -19.29
C HIS A 360 -0.88 -2.66 -17.79
N TRP A 361 -2.14 -2.47 -17.38
CA TRP A 361 -2.50 -2.68 -15.98
C TRP A 361 -2.67 -4.18 -15.69
N HIS A 362 -1.94 -4.69 -14.70
CA HIS A 362 -2.04 -6.04 -14.19
C HIS A 362 -2.66 -6.03 -12.78
N PRO A 363 -3.71 -6.82 -12.52
CA PRO A 363 -4.50 -6.73 -11.27
C PRO A 363 -3.77 -7.25 -10.02
N VAL A 364 -2.56 -7.81 -10.17
CA VAL A 364 -1.67 -8.24 -9.07
C VAL A 364 -0.37 -7.44 -9.03
N LEU A 365 0.17 -7.08 -10.20
CA LEU A 365 1.53 -6.54 -10.35
C LEU A 365 1.52 -5.00 -10.52
N GLY A 366 0.37 -4.39 -10.79
CA GLY A 366 0.25 -2.96 -11.11
C GLY A 366 0.61 -2.69 -12.57
N TRP A 367 1.36 -1.63 -12.84
CA TRP A 367 1.82 -1.33 -14.21
C TRP A 367 2.84 -2.38 -14.68
N PHE A 368 2.57 -2.99 -15.83
CA PHE A 368 3.27 -4.16 -16.32
C PHE A 368 3.78 -3.94 -17.76
N ALA A 369 5.04 -4.32 -18.01
CA ALA A 369 5.75 -3.97 -19.24
C ALA A 369 5.35 -4.80 -20.48
N GLN A 370 4.54 -5.84 -20.34
CA GLN A 370 4.15 -6.75 -21.42
C GLN A 370 2.63 -6.78 -21.61
N SER A 371 2.17 -7.19 -22.78
CA SER A 371 0.74 -7.44 -23.03
C SER A 371 0.22 -8.60 -22.19
N THR A 372 -0.98 -8.47 -21.65
CA THR A 372 -1.69 -9.56 -20.97
C THR A 372 -2.57 -10.31 -21.98
N ASP A 373 -2.45 -11.64 -22.00
CA ASP A 373 -3.31 -12.53 -22.80
C ASP A 373 -4.70 -12.66 -22.17
N ALA A 374 -5.74 -12.82 -22.98
CA ALA A 374 -7.13 -12.94 -22.53
C ALA A 374 -7.33 -14.12 -21.57
N TYR A 375 -6.69 -15.28 -21.84
CA TYR A 375 -6.76 -16.45 -20.96
C TYR A 375 -6.20 -16.17 -19.56
N ALA A 376 -5.09 -15.43 -19.47
CA ALA A 376 -4.48 -15.10 -18.19
C ALA A 376 -5.34 -14.12 -17.38
N GLN A 377 -6.03 -13.19 -18.06
CA GLN A 377 -6.96 -12.25 -17.42
C GLN A 377 -8.19 -12.98 -16.86
N GLU A 378 -8.80 -13.90 -17.62
CA GLU A 378 -10.00 -14.63 -17.17
C GLU A 378 -9.71 -15.55 -15.97
N ALA A 379 -8.53 -16.18 -15.91
CA ALA A 379 -8.14 -17.05 -14.80
C ALA A 379 -7.62 -16.30 -13.56
N MET A 380 -7.43 -14.98 -13.66
CA MET A 380 -6.75 -14.18 -12.64
C MET A 380 -7.42 -14.18 -11.24
N PRO A 381 -8.76 -14.21 -11.10
CA PRO A 381 -9.39 -14.33 -9.79
C PRO A 381 -8.93 -15.59 -9.02
N LEU A 382 -8.82 -16.73 -9.71
CA LEU A 382 -8.32 -17.97 -9.13
C LEU A 382 -6.82 -17.88 -8.82
N VAL A 383 -6.03 -17.26 -9.70
CA VAL A 383 -4.59 -17.04 -9.46
C VAL A 383 -4.38 -16.16 -8.21
N LYS A 384 -5.21 -15.14 -7.99
CA LYS A 384 -5.17 -14.32 -6.77
C LYS A 384 -5.45 -15.15 -5.52
N GLN A 385 -6.46 -16.03 -5.55
CA GLN A 385 -6.75 -16.93 -4.44
C GLN A 385 -5.58 -17.89 -4.16
N GLN A 386 -4.95 -18.43 -5.19
CA GLN A 386 -3.76 -19.28 -5.05
C GLN A 386 -2.58 -18.54 -4.41
N LEU A 387 -2.32 -17.29 -4.83
CA LEU A 387 -1.26 -16.47 -4.24
C LEU A 387 -1.56 -16.13 -2.77
N HIS A 388 -2.84 -15.85 -2.44
CA HIS A 388 -3.27 -15.55 -1.07
C HIS A 388 -2.88 -16.65 -0.07
N LEU A 389 -2.85 -17.91 -0.50
CA LEU A 389 -2.42 -19.03 0.36
C LEU A 389 -1.03 -18.81 0.96
N LEU A 390 -0.12 -18.09 0.28
CA LEU A 390 1.23 -17.81 0.76
C LEU A 390 1.24 -17.05 2.11
N TRP A 391 0.29 -16.15 2.32
CA TRP A 391 0.10 -15.41 3.58
C TRP A 391 -1.15 -15.84 4.34
N SER A 392 -1.68 -17.03 4.05
CA SER A 392 -2.73 -17.66 4.86
C SER A 392 -2.18 -18.08 6.23
N GLY A 393 -3.04 -18.13 7.25
CA GLY A 393 -2.65 -18.55 8.61
C GLY A 393 -1.90 -19.88 8.64
N SER A 394 -2.31 -20.85 7.80
CA SER A 394 -1.67 -22.17 7.70
C SER A 394 -0.20 -22.12 7.26
N LEU A 395 0.12 -21.42 6.16
CA LEU A 395 1.48 -21.33 5.64
C LEU A 395 2.34 -20.37 6.46
N VAL A 396 1.77 -19.25 6.93
CA VAL A 396 2.51 -18.33 7.82
C VAL A 396 2.90 -19.03 9.11
N LYS A 397 1.99 -19.81 9.71
CA LYS A 397 2.29 -20.62 10.90
C LYS A 397 3.40 -21.63 10.64
N LEU A 398 3.38 -22.34 9.51
CA LEU A 398 4.42 -23.33 9.19
C LEU A 398 5.79 -22.68 8.89
N LEU A 399 5.80 -21.63 8.07
CA LEU A 399 7.03 -21.00 7.57
C LEU A 399 7.69 -20.10 8.63
N LEU A 400 6.89 -19.45 9.49
CA LEU A 400 7.38 -18.44 10.44
C LEU A 400 6.89 -18.71 11.87
N GLY A 401 5.60 -19.00 12.06
CA GLY A 401 4.99 -19.13 13.39
C GLY A 401 5.59 -20.23 14.28
N GLN A 402 5.75 -21.46 13.77
CA GLN A 402 6.32 -22.59 14.52
C GLN A 402 7.76 -22.30 14.93
N ILE A 403 8.56 -21.77 13.99
CA ILE A 403 9.94 -21.37 14.23
C ILE A 403 9.99 -20.35 15.38
N LEU A 404 9.18 -19.29 15.31
CA LEU A 404 9.17 -18.24 16.33
C LEU A 404 8.59 -18.70 17.68
N ALA A 405 7.55 -19.55 17.67
CA ALA A 405 6.91 -20.08 18.87
C ALA A 405 7.85 -20.99 19.67
N GLU A 406 8.52 -21.94 19.00
CA GLU A 406 9.56 -22.79 19.61
C GLU A 406 10.66 -21.96 20.29
N PHE A 407 10.98 -20.78 19.73
CA PHE A 407 11.97 -19.87 20.31
C PHE A 407 11.44 -19.04 21.48
N SER A 408 10.15 -18.71 21.48
CA SER A 408 9.50 -17.93 22.54
C SER A 408 9.33 -18.77 23.82
N GLU A 409 8.93 -20.04 23.69
CA GLU A 409 8.76 -20.96 24.82
C GLU A 409 10.10 -21.27 25.52
N LYS A 410 11.17 -21.50 24.74
CA LYS A 410 12.53 -21.73 25.29
C LYS A 410 13.05 -20.53 26.10
N SER A 411 12.64 -19.31 25.77
CA SER A 411 13.00 -18.10 26.51
C SER A 411 12.17 -17.90 27.79
N GLN A 412 10.93 -18.41 27.84
CA GLN A 412 10.07 -18.35 29.03
C GLN A 412 10.45 -19.39 30.10
N ILE A 413 10.90 -20.58 29.71
CA ILE A 413 11.35 -21.65 30.62
C ILE A 413 12.57 -21.19 31.48
N GLU A 414 13.43 -20.31 30.95
CA GLU A 414 14.54 -19.72 31.71
C GLU A 414 14.09 -18.66 32.73
N GLU A 415 12.92 -18.03 32.55
CA GLU A 415 12.37 -17.02 33.47
C GLU A 415 11.49 -17.63 34.58
N GLU A 416 10.75 -18.71 34.32
CA GLU A 416 9.89 -19.38 35.32
C GLU A 416 10.67 -20.20 36.38
N ALA A 417 11.93 -20.56 36.13
CA ALA A 417 12.78 -21.25 37.11
C ALA A 417 13.21 -20.37 38.33
N ARG A 418 12.74 -19.12 38.41
CA ARG A 418 13.02 -18.20 39.53
C ARG A 418 11.75 -17.91 40.34
N SER A 419 11.47 -18.75 41.34
CA SER A 419 10.46 -18.48 42.35
C SER A 419 10.93 -17.42 43.38
N PRO A 420 10.02 -16.67 44.03
CA PRO A 420 10.40 -15.59 44.92
C PRO A 420 10.72 -16.12 46.33
N ALA A 421 11.96 -15.95 46.79
CA ALA A 421 12.35 -16.18 48.18
C ALA A 421 12.25 -14.88 49.04
N PRO A 422 12.00 -14.98 50.36
CA PRO A 422 11.49 -13.86 51.15
C PRO A 422 12.54 -12.83 51.57
N THR A 423 12.00 -11.70 52.00
CA THR A 423 12.63 -10.42 52.34
C THR A 423 13.68 -10.51 53.45
N ASN A 424 14.95 -10.19 53.11
CA ASN A 424 15.91 -9.63 54.06
C ASN A 424 16.93 -8.74 53.32
N ILE A 425 16.89 -7.44 53.63
CA ILE A 425 17.55 -6.34 52.87
C ILE A 425 19.08 -6.34 53.03
N ILE A 426 19.61 -6.93 54.10
CA ILE A 426 21.02 -6.77 54.48
C ILE A 426 21.94 -7.81 53.80
N ARG A 427 21.41 -8.98 53.41
CA ARG A 427 22.19 -9.99 52.67
C ARG A 427 22.39 -9.63 51.18
N ARG A 428 21.50 -8.78 50.64
CA ARG A 428 21.54 -8.25 49.26
C ARG A 428 22.80 -7.45 48.95
N ALA A 429 23.40 -6.74 49.92
CA ALA A 429 24.56 -5.89 49.65
C ALA A 429 25.86 -6.71 49.49
N LEU A 430 26.00 -7.83 50.21
CA LEU A 430 27.17 -8.70 50.10
C LEU A 430 27.03 -9.72 48.94
N GLU A 431 25.84 -10.26 48.69
CA GLU A 431 25.61 -11.17 47.56
C GLU A 431 25.63 -10.42 46.20
N ASN A 432 25.29 -9.12 46.16
CA ASN A 432 25.39 -8.31 44.94
C ASN A 432 26.83 -8.00 44.48
N ARG A 433 27.85 -8.22 45.34
CA ARG A 433 29.26 -8.08 44.93
C ARG A 433 29.87 -9.38 44.42
N VAL A 434 29.34 -10.53 44.84
CA VAL A 434 29.83 -11.86 44.40
C VAL A 434 29.04 -12.41 43.20
N ASN A 435 27.75 -12.08 43.05
CA ASN A 435 26.90 -12.54 41.94
C ASN A 435 26.95 -11.69 40.67
N ARG A 436 27.73 -10.59 40.61
CA ARG A 436 27.95 -9.84 39.36
C ARG A 436 28.80 -10.60 38.33
N ALA A 437 29.42 -11.71 38.71
CA ALA A 437 30.25 -12.52 37.84
C ALA A 437 29.52 -13.72 37.19
N SER A 438 28.24 -13.99 37.49
CA SER A 438 27.57 -15.23 37.04
C SER A 438 26.13 -15.10 36.54
N SER A 439 25.66 -13.89 36.18
CA SER A 439 24.32 -13.70 35.59
C SER A 439 24.41 -12.94 34.25
N ALA A 440 25.18 -13.47 33.29
CA ALA A 440 25.08 -13.01 31.91
C ALA A 440 23.85 -13.68 31.27
N LYS A 441 22.76 -12.93 31.03
CA LYS A 441 21.75 -13.36 30.04
C LYS A 441 22.53 -13.64 28.75
N SER A 442 22.50 -14.88 28.27
CA SER A 442 23.15 -15.25 27.02
C SER A 442 22.29 -14.71 25.87
N TYR A 443 22.65 -13.53 25.38
CA TYR A 443 21.96 -12.91 24.24
C TYR A 443 22.38 -13.59 22.94
N ARG A 444 21.42 -13.73 22.02
CA ARG A 444 21.68 -14.33 20.72
C ARG A 444 22.51 -13.37 19.87
N LYS A 445 23.43 -13.90 19.07
CA LYS A 445 24.25 -13.09 18.15
C LYS A 445 23.52 -12.90 16.82
N LEU A 446 23.55 -11.68 16.32
CA LEU A 446 23.11 -11.36 14.96
C LEU A 446 23.92 -12.21 13.95
N GLY A 447 23.23 -12.83 12.99
CA GLY A 447 23.85 -13.74 12.01
C GLY A 447 24.00 -15.20 12.49
N SER A 448 23.40 -15.60 13.61
CA SER A 448 23.27 -17.03 13.95
C SER A 448 22.45 -17.77 12.88
N PRO A 449 22.65 -19.07 12.66
CA PRO A 449 21.94 -19.81 11.61
C PRO A 449 20.41 -19.76 11.78
N GLU A 450 19.92 -19.75 13.02
CA GLU A 450 18.50 -19.61 13.35
C GLU A 450 17.97 -18.22 12.98
N PHE A 451 18.77 -17.18 13.22
CA PHE A 451 18.44 -15.81 12.87
C PHE A 451 18.37 -15.62 11.35
N THR A 452 19.37 -16.13 10.64
CA THR A 452 19.41 -16.09 9.18
C THR A 452 18.22 -16.84 8.58
N LYS A 453 17.78 -17.94 9.20
CA LYS A 453 16.56 -18.66 8.79
C LYS A 453 15.32 -17.77 8.84
N VAL A 454 15.04 -17.14 9.99
CA VAL A 454 13.90 -16.21 10.15
C VAL A 454 14.02 -15.01 9.21
N ALA A 455 15.22 -14.45 9.09
CA ALA A 455 15.49 -13.30 8.24
C ALA A 455 15.24 -13.58 6.75
N LEU A 456 15.60 -14.76 6.26
CA LEU A 456 15.33 -15.18 4.88
C LEU A 456 13.84 -15.41 4.61
N VAL A 457 13.10 -15.97 5.57
CA VAL A 457 11.62 -16.07 5.46
C VAL A 457 10.99 -14.67 5.44
N CYS A 458 11.50 -13.74 6.25
CA CYS A 458 11.03 -12.35 6.19
C CYS A 458 11.39 -11.68 4.86
N SER A 459 12.55 -11.99 4.28
CA SER A 459 12.94 -11.53 2.95
C SER A 459 11.98 -12.02 1.86
N LEU A 460 11.46 -13.25 1.97
CA LEU A 460 10.43 -13.77 1.07
C LEU A 460 9.18 -12.88 1.10
N TYR A 461 8.65 -12.59 2.29
CA TYR A 461 7.43 -11.77 2.41
C TYR A 461 7.68 -10.32 2.01
N GLN A 462 8.86 -9.77 2.31
CA GLN A 462 9.23 -8.43 1.88
C GLN A 462 9.34 -8.33 0.35
N THR A 463 9.86 -9.38 -0.31
CA THR A 463 9.88 -9.49 -1.77
C THR A 463 8.46 -9.61 -2.33
N ALA A 464 7.58 -10.36 -1.65
CA ALA A 464 6.17 -10.45 -2.02
C ALA A 464 5.48 -9.08 -1.96
N LEU A 465 5.75 -8.28 -0.92
CA LEU A 465 5.22 -6.91 -0.78
C LEU A 465 5.71 -5.98 -1.90
N SER A 466 6.99 -6.06 -2.29
CA SER A 466 7.54 -5.23 -3.36
C SER A 466 7.07 -5.65 -4.75
N THR A 467 6.85 -6.95 -4.98
CA THR A 467 6.44 -7.49 -6.28
C THR A 467 4.92 -7.43 -6.49
N LEU A 468 4.13 -7.83 -5.50
CA LEU A 468 2.66 -7.95 -5.57
C LEU A 468 1.99 -6.67 -5.05
N THR A 469 2.31 -5.52 -5.65
CA THR A 469 1.94 -4.19 -5.13
C THR A 469 0.44 -4.02 -4.88
N GLN A 470 -0.41 -4.64 -5.71
CA GLN A 470 -1.87 -4.57 -5.59
C GLN A 470 -2.44 -5.43 -4.45
N LEU A 471 -1.66 -6.37 -3.91
CA LEU A 471 -2.01 -7.26 -2.81
C LEU A 471 -1.23 -6.92 -1.52
N SER A 472 -0.52 -5.78 -1.50
CA SER A 472 0.34 -5.39 -0.38
C SER A 472 -0.42 -5.33 0.96
N LEU A 473 -1.61 -4.74 0.97
CA LEU A 473 -2.46 -4.67 2.17
C LEU A 473 -2.97 -6.05 2.61
N ASP A 474 -3.30 -6.94 1.66
CA ASP A 474 -3.72 -8.32 1.95
C ASP A 474 -2.58 -9.11 2.61
N ILE A 475 -1.35 -8.96 2.09
CA ILE A 475 -0.16 -9.60 2.64
C ILE A 475 0.10 -9.09 4.06
N LEU A 476 0.11 -7.77 4.28
CA LEU A 476 0.34 -7.19 5.61
C LEU A 476 -0.72 -7.66 6.61
N THR A 477 -2.00 -7.63 6.23
CA THR A 477 -3.10 -8.09 7.09
C THR A 477 -2.97 -9.57 7.42
N GLY A 478 -2.64 -10.41 6.43
CA GLY A 478 -2.39 -11.85 6.63
C GLY A 478 -1.21 -12.14 7.56
N LEU A 479 -0.19 -11.28 7.59
CA LEU A 479 0.96 -11.45 8.50
C LEU A 479 0.71 -10.90 9.91
N CYS A 480 -0.09 -9.84 10.05
CA CYS A 480 -0.31 -9.16 11.34
C CYS A 480 -1.26 -9.92 12.28
N TYR A 481 -2.35 -10.46 11.74
CA TYR A 481 -3.48 -10.93 12.54
C TYR A 481 -3.51 -12.45 12.77
N GLN A 482 -2.52 -13.19 12.26
CA GLN A 482 -2.47 -14.65 12.39
C GLN A 482 -1.62 -15.09 13.59
N ASP A 483 -2.19 -15.93 14.46
CA ASP A 483 -1.50 -16.76 15.47
C ASP A 483 -0.39 -16.07 16.28
N LYS A 484 -0.57 -14.80 16.68
CA LYS A 484 0.42 -14.00 17.44
C LYS A 484 1.81 -13.92 16.78
N VAL A 485 1.91 -14.19 15.47
CA VAL A 485 3.19 -14.27 14.74
C VAL A 485 3.96 -12.96 14.83
N LEU A 486 3.28 -11.82 14.66
CA LEU A 486 3.90 -10.50 14.80
C LEU A 486 4.48 -10.26 16.20
N TYR A 487 3.79 -10.71 17.25
CA TYR A 487 4.29 -10.62 18.63
C TYR A 487 5.47 -11.56 18.87
N HIS A 488 5.44 -12.78 18.36
CA HIS A 488 6.58 -13.68 18.47
C HIS A 488 7.80 -13.16 17.70
N LEU A 489 7.59 -12.46 16.57
CA LEU A 489 8.66 -11.78 15.83
C LEU A 489 9.26 -10.63 16.64
N TRP A 490 8.42 -9.86 17.35
CA TRP A 490 8.89 -8.84 18.30
C TRP A 490 9.69 -9.43 19.44
N SER A 491 9.18 -10.48 20.09
CA SER A 491 9.88 -11.22 21.14
C SER A 491 11.25 -11.75 20.66
N PHE A 492 11.29 -12.26 19.43
CA PHE A 492 12.52 -12.72 18.79
C PHE A 492 13.54 -11.57 18.59
N LEU A 493 13.12 -10.39 18.14
CA LEU A 493 13.99 -9.20 18.06
C LEU A 493 14.51 -8.76 19.44
N CYS A 494 13.67 -8.82 20.48
CA CYS A 494 14.06 -8.52 21.85
C CYS A 494 15.14 -9.48 22.39
N SER A 495 15.22 -10.71 21.87
CA SER A 495 16.20 -11.72 22.31
C SER A 495 17.66 -11.46 21.87
N LEU A 496 17.89 -10.51 20.96
CA LEU A 496 19.21 -10.20 20.38
C LEU A 496 20.16 -9.44 21.32
N GLY A 497 19.67 -8.90 22.43
CA GLY A 497 20.48 -8.04 23.27
C GLY A 497 19.68 -7.03 24.08
N PRO A 498 20.33 -6.29 24.98
CA PRO A 498 19.70 -5.14 25.61
C PRO A 498 19.24 -4.13 24.53
N ASN A 499 18.08 -3.52 24.73
CA ASN A 499 17.42 -2.63 23.76
C ASN A 499 17.26 -3.29 22.38
N CYS A 500 16.75 -4.53 22.31
CA CYS A 500 16.40 -5.23 21.08
C CYS A 500 17.55 -5.35 20.07
N GLY A 501 18.79 -5.54 20.56
CA GLY A 501 19.96 -5.66 19.71
C GLY A 501 20.41 -4.36 19.02
N LEU A 502 20.03 -3.18 19.52
CA LEU A 502 20.38 -1.86 18.98
C LEU A 502 21.84 -1.74 18.54
N LYS A 503 22.79 -2.16 19.39
CA LYS A 503 24.21 -2.10 19.07
C LYS A 503 24.57 -3.00 17.88
N ALA A 504 24.03 -4.21 17.83
CA ALA A 504 24.32 -5.17 16.77
C ALA A 504 23.81 -4.68 15.40
N PHE A 505 22.61 -4.10 15.35
CA PHE A 505 22.09 -3.53 14.10
C PHE A 505 22.85 -2.27 13.65
N LEU A 506 23.30 -1.42 14.57
CA LEU A 506 24.15 -0.26 14.24
C LEU A 506 25.52 -0.70 13.71
N GLU A 507 26.13 -1.72 14.30
CA GLU A 507 27.38 -2.33 13.81
C GLU A 507 27.19 -2.97 12.43
N LEU A 508 26.08 -3.69 12.21
CA LEU A 508 25.74 -4.24 10.90
C LEU A 508 25.54 -3.13 9.85
N LEU A 509 24.87 -2.03 10.21
CA LEU A 509 24.63 -0.90 9.32
C LEU A 509 25.94 -0.21 8.91
N ALA A 510 26.89 -0.11 9.84
CA ALA A 510 28.21 0.45 9.56
C ALA A 510 29.00 -0.37 8.53
N VAL A 511 28.75 -1.68 8.42
CA VAL A 511 29.41 -2.58 7.45
C VAL A 511 28.59 -2.74 6.16
N ASN A 512 27.26 -2.76 6.24
CA ASN A 512 26.34 -2.93 5.11
C ASN A 512 25.45 -1.69 4.91
N ILE A 513 26.05 -0.63 4.38
CA ILE A 513 25.40 0.66 4.15
C ILE A 513 24.24 0.56 3.13
N LYS A 514 24.30 -0.42 2.22
CA LYS A 514 23.22 -0.67 1.23
C LYS A 514 21.99 -1.36 1.84
N CYS A 515 22.07 -1.80 3.10
CA CYS A 515 20.97 -2.45 3.81
C CYS A 515 20.41 -3.71 3.10
N THR A 516 21.24 -4.41 2.35
CA THR A 516 20.82 -5.60 1.57
C THR A 516 20.86 -6.90 2.38
N ALA A 517 21.34 -6.85 3.62
CA ALA A 517 21.41 -8.00 4.50
C ALA A 517 20.00 -8.53 4.82
N PRO A 518 19.74 -9.84 4.83
CA PRO A 518 18.44 -10.41 5.21
C PRO A 518 17.94 -9.90 6.57
N GLU A 519 18.85 -9.63 7.50
CA GLU A 519 18.55 -9.11 8.83
C GLU A 519 17.83 -7.75 8.77
N PHE A 520 18.15 -6.91 7.79
CA PHE A 520 17.43 -5.65 7.55
C PHE A 520 16.07 -5.89 6.92
N GLN A 521 15.91 -6.90 6.07
CA GLN A 521 14.60 -7.26 5.49
C GLN A 521 13.61 -7.70 6.58
N MET A 522 14.09 -8.38 7.62
CA MET A 522 13.27 -8.70 8.78
C MET A 522 12.84 -7.45 9.56
N LEU A 523 13.75 -6.49 9.80
CA LEU A 523 13.40 -5.23 10.45
C LEU A 523 12.38 -4.43 9.62
N ILE A 524 12.58 -4.37 8.31
CA ILE A 524 11.67 -3.70 7.37
C ILE A 524 10.28 -4.35 7.43
N LEU A 525 10.21 -5.67 7.29
CA LEU A 525 8.94 -6.41 7.35
C LEU A 525 8.23 -6.22 8.70
N PHE A 526 8.98 -6.31 9.81
CA PHE A 526 8.44 -6.06 11.13
C PHE A 526 7.87 -4.64 11.24
N CYS A 527 8.60 -3.63 10.76
CA CYS A 527 8.13 -2.25 10.80
C CYS A 527 6.88 -2.02 9.94
N ASN A 528 6.81 -2.64 8.76
CA ASN A 528 5.64 -2.61 7.89
C ASN A 528 4.41 -3.25 8.55
N CYS A 529 4.58 -4.45 9.10
CA CYS A 529 3.50 -5.17 9.78
C CYS A 529 3.04 -4.40 11.03
N MET A 530 3.98 -3.93 11.86
CA MET A 530 3.65 -3.19 13.07
C MET A 530 3.00 -1.84 12.77
N THR A 531 3.40 -1.16 11.68
CA THR A 531 2.72 0.07 11.22
C THR A 531 1.27 -0.22 10.86
N ASN A 532 1.03 -1.26 10.05
CA ASN A 532 -0.32 -1.69 9.66
C ASN A 532 -1.16 -2.12 10.88
N TYR A 533 -0.56 -2.84 11.82
CA TYR A 533 -1.23 -3.27 13.04
C TYR A 533 -1.64 -2.08 13.93
N VAL A 534 -0.71 -1.17 14.22
CA VAL A 534 -0.96 0.00 15.08
C VAL A 534 -1.99 0.95 14.49
N THR A 535 -2.17 1.03 13.17
CA THR A 535 -3.16 1.93 12.58
C THR A 535 -4.59 1.39 12.64
N ILE A 536 -4.77 0.08 12.86
CA ILE A 536 -6.08 -0.57 13.03
C ILE A 536 -6.44 -0.76 14.51
N LEU A 537 -5.44 -0.78 15.39
CA LEU A 537 -5.66 -0.96 16.82
C LEU A 537 -6.56 0.15 17.37
N ASP A 538 -7.65 -0.23 18.04
CA ASP A 538 -8.42 0.73 18.82
C ASP A 538 -7.83 0.98 20.22
N ASP A 539 -8.44 1.93 20.92
CA ASP A 539 -8.05 2.29 22.27
C ASP A 539 -8.32 1.19 23.29
N MET A 540 -9.38 0.40 23.09
CA MET A 540 -9.71 -0.71 23.98
C MET A 540 -8.65 -1.81 23.86
N GLU A 541 -8.27 -2.20 22.65
CA GLU A 541 -7.24 -3.22 22.41
C GLU A 541 -5.86 -2.80 22.97
N MET A 542 -5.42 -1.56 22.69
CA MET A 542 -4.08 -1.12 23.09
C MET A 542 -3.95 -0.79 24.57
N TYR A 543 -4.92 -0.07 25.16
CA TYR A 543 -4.79 0.41 26.53
C TYR A 543 -5.44 -0.52 27.55
N ASP A 544 -6.57 -1.14 27.20
CA ASP A 544 -7.36 -1.92 28.15
C ASP A 544 -7.07 -3.43 28.05
N GLN A 545 -7.14 -4.03 26.85
CA GLN A 545 -6.92 -5.47 26.64
C GLN A 545 -5.43 -5.86 26.68
N GLN A 546 -4.56 -5.09 26.01
CA GLN A 546 -3.11 -5.31 25.95
C GLN A 546 -2.71 -6.74 25.50
N GLU A 547 -3.41 -7.27 24.49
CA GLU A 547 -3.12 -8.57 23.88
C GLU A 547 -2.99 -8.44 22.34
N PRO A 548 -1.95 -9.03 21.72
CA PRO A 548 -0.80 -9.70 22.33
C PRO A 548 0.28 -8.74 22.88
N PHE A 549 0.26 -7.46 22.50
CA PHE A 549 1.27 -6.47 22.88
C PHE A 549 0.86 -5.67 24.12
N LYS A 550 1.80 -5.48 25.06
CA LYS A 550 1.61 -4.65 26.26
C LYS A 550 2.09 -3.21 26.03
N ILE A 551 1.64 -2.27 26.86
CA ILE A 551 2.14 -0.88 26.85
C ILE A 551 3.68 -0.83 26.94
N THR A 552 4.28 -1.70 27.76
CA THR A 552 5.74 -1.82 27.93
C THR A 552 6.47 -2.20 26.64
N ASP A 553 5.82 -2.96 25.74
CA ASP A 553 6.38 -3.34 24.45
C ASP A 553 6.47 -2.11 23.53
N TYR A 554 5.40 -1.30 23.47
CA TYR A 554 5.39 -0.06 22.69
C TYR A 554 6.42 0.95 23.19
N VAL A 555 6.62 1.05 24.52
CA VAL A 555 7.68 1.89 25.11
C VAL A 555 9.06 1.37 24.69
N THR A 556 9.31 0.06 24.76
CA THR A 556 10.59 -0.53 24.37
C THR A 556 10.87 -0.36 22.88
N LEU A 557 9.86 -0.60 22.04
CA LEU A 557 9.92 -0.46 20.58
C LEU A 557 10.19 1.00 20.17
N SER A 558 9.41 1.94 20.69
CA SER A 558 9.61 3.37 20.37
C SER A 558 10.98 3.86 20.82
N ASN A 559 11.48 3.42 21.98
CA ASN A 559 12.85 3.75 22.42
C ASN A 559 13.92 3.17 21.47
N PHE A 560 13.77 1.90 21.04
CA PHE A 560 14.67 1.28 20.07
C PHE A 560 14.71 2.07 18.77
N LEU A 561 13.55 2.38 18.18
CA LEU A 561 13.44 3.13 16.93
C LEU A 561 14.03 4.54 17.07
N ASN A 562 13.71 5.24 18.16
CA ASN A 562 14.15 6.60 18.42
C ASN A 562 15.69 6.68 18.52
N LEU A 563 16.31 5.77 19.29
CA LEU A 563 17.76 5.71 19.44
C LEU A 563 18.47 5.19 18.18
N PHE A 564 17.91 4.20 17.47
CA PHE A 564 18.48 3.67 16.25
C PHE A 564 18.59 4.74 15.17
N LEU A 565 17.48 5.44 14.90
CA LEU A 565 17.45 6.49 13.87
C LEU A 565 18.31 7.69 14.25
N TYR A 566 18.27 8.12 15.52
CA TYR A 566 19.13 9.19 16.02
C TYR A 566 20.62 8.87 15.81
N ARG A 567 21.09 7.70 16.30
CA ARG A 567 22.50 7.31 16.19
C ARG A 567 22.91 7.07 14.74
N SER A 568 22.02 6.54 13.91
CA SER A 568 22.31 6.30 12.49
C SER A 568 22.50 7.60 11.70
N ILE A 569 21.67 8.63 11.95
CA ILE A 569 21.84 9.95 11.30
C ILE A 569 23.04 10.68 11.90
N TYR A 570 23.14 10.76 13.23
CA TYR A 570 24.19 11.53 13.92
C TYR A 570 25.60 11.03 13.56
N ASN A 571 25.78 9.71 13.52
CA ASN A 571 27.04 9.08 13.12
C ASN A 571 27.20 8.91 11.60
N GLN A 572 26.24 9.41 10.80
CA GLN A 572 26.26 9.33 9.33
C GLN A 572 26.42 7.92 8.78
N LEU A 573 25.73 6.95 9.39
CA LEU A 573 25.69 5.56 8.91
C LEU A 573 24.84 5.42 7.64
N PHE A 574 23.89 6.34 7.44
CA PHE A 574 23.16 6.49 6.18
C PHE A 574 23.76 7.61 5.33
N ASP A 575 23.68 7.46 4.01
CA ASP A 575 23.88 8.59 3.10
C ASP A 575 22.72 9.57 3.23
N LEU A 576 23.01 10.73 3.82
CA LEU A 576 22.02 11.78 4.09
C LEU A 576 21.34 12.32 2.82
N LYS A 577 21.95 12.17 1.64
CA LYS A 577 21.35 12.61 0.36
C LYS A 577 20.24 11.65 -0.11
N SER A 578 20.42 10.35 0.11
CA SER A 578 19.52 9.29 -0.36
C SER A 578 18.67 8.67 0.76
N LEU A 579 18.62 9.31 1.93
CA LEU A 579 17.93 8.84 3.13
C LEU A 579 16.46 8.46 2.88
N HIS A 580 15.75 9.24 2.07
CA HIS A 580 14.34 9.03 1.72
C HIS A 580 14.10 7.84 0.77
N THR A 581 15.16 7.29 0.17
CA THR A 581 15.10 6.08 -0.67
C THR A 581 15.60 4.84 0.03
N ASN A 582 16.20 4.98 1.22
CA ASN A 582 16.69 3.84 1.98
C ASN A 582 15.51 3.13 2.68
N PRO A 583 15.23 1.86 2.35
CA PRO A 583 14.03 1.18 2.84
C PRO A 583 14.04 0.96 4.36
N VAL A 584 15.21 0.70 4.96
CA VAL A 584 15.32 0.54 6.43
C VAL A 584 14.96 1.84 7.13
N PHE A 585 15.52 2.96 6.66
CA PHE A 585 15.21 4.26 7.23
C PHE A 585 13.73 4.60 7.09
N VAL A 586 13.17 4.46 5.88
CA VAL A 586 11.78 4.83 5.58
C VAL A 586 10.80 4.06 6.45
N GLU A 587 10.91 2.73 6.54
CA GLU A 587 9.92 1.95 7.31
C GLU A 587 10.08 2.12 8.83
N MET A 588 11.32 2.19 9.33
CA MET A 588 11.55 2.44 10.76
C MET A 588 11.10 3.85 11.18
N HIS A 589 11.37 4.85 10.34
CA HIS A 589 10.93 6.23 10.57
C HIS A 589 9.40 6.32 10.54
N THR A 590 8.77 5.66 9.57
CA THR A 590 7.32 5.58 9.45
C THR A 590 6.68 5.02 10.72
N LEU A 591 7.15 3.87 11.20
CA LEU A 591 6.64 3.27 12.45
C LEU A 591 6.88 4.20 13.66
N LEU A 592 8.05 4.82 13.76
CA LEU A 592 8.35 5.78 14.82
C LEU A 592 7.34 6.92 14.84
N GLN A 593 7.02 7.50 13.68
CA GLN A 593 6.08 8.60 13.56
C GLN A 593 4.65 8.17 13.93
N VAL A 594 4.22 6.97 13.53
CA VAL A 594 2.91 6.42 13.92
C VAL A 594 2.81 6.26 15.43
N LEU A 595 3.82 5.65 16.05
CA LEU A 595 3.88 5.49 17.52
C LEU A 595 3.93 6.83 18.25
N TYR A 596 4.72 7.80 17.74
CA TYR A 596 4.81 9.13 18.32
C TYR A 596 3.49 9.88 18.27
N ARG A 597 2.80 9.86 17.12
CA ARG A 597 1.47 10.47 16.97
C ARG A 597 0.45 9.83 17.91
N ARG A 598 0.50 8.51 18.06
CA ARG A 598 -0.39 7.78 18.96
C ARG A 598 -0.16 8.19 20.43
N ASP A 599 1.10 8.28 20.86
CA ASP A 599 1.44 8.78 22.20
C ASP A 599 1.05 10.25 22.41
N CYS A 600 1.17 11.08 21.37
CA CYS A 600 0.73 12.49 21.41
C CYS A 600 -0.79 12.63 21.56
N ARG A 601 -1.58 11.72 20.96
CA ARG A 601 -3.05 11.70 21.12
C ARG A 601 -3.44 11.21 22.51
N ARG A 602 -2.94 10.04 22.90
CA ARG A 602 -3.17 9.44 24.22
C ARG A 602 -1.88 8.82 24.73
N ARG A 603 -1.37 9.41 25.79
CA ARG A 603 -0.06 9.05 26.32
C ARG A 603 -0.03 7.63 26.88
N TYR A 604 0.94 6.83 26.42
CA TYR A 604 1.31 5.52 26.95
C TYR A 604 2.75 5.49 27.48
N SER A 605 3.58 6.48 27.12
CA SER A 605 5.00 6.55 27.47
C SER A 605 5.29 7.42 28.70
N PRO A 606 6.40 7.16 29.43
CA PRO A 606 6.84 7.99 30.56
C PRO A 606 7.24 9.44 30.18
N ASP A 607 7.46 10.29 31.19
CA ASP A 607 8.04 11.63 31.00
C ASP A 607 9.40 11.60 30.30
N ASN A 608 9.54 12.48 29.31
CA ASN A 608 10.75 12.67 28.52
C ASN A 608 11.21 11.44 27.71
N HIS A 609 10.32 10.47 27.47
CA HIS A 609 10.61 9.26 26.69
C HIS A 609 11.15 9.54 25.28
N TRP A 610 10.56 10.52 24.61
CA TRP A 610 10.91 10.90 23.23
C TRP A 610 12.18 11.75 23.13
N LEU A 611 12.65 12.33 24.24
CA LEU A 611 13.87 13.12 24.29
C LEU A 611 15.11 12.22 24.31
N ILE A 612 16.12 12.58 23.53
CA ILE A 612 17.37 11.82 23.50
C ILE A 612 18.30 12.36 24.58
N LYS A 613 18.52 11.56 25.64
CA LYS A 613 19.38 11.91 26.79
C LYS A 613 20.84 12.22 26.42
N GLU A 614 21.31 11.74 25.27
CA GLU A 614 22.67 12.00 24.75
C GLU A 614 22.82 13.41 24.18
N ILE A 615 21.72 14.12 23.90
CA ILE A 615 21.74 15.46 23.31
C ILE A 615 21.91 16.51 24.41
N ARG A 616 22.98 17.31 24.31
CA ARG A 616 23.07 18.59 25.02
C ARG A 616 22.43 19.66 24.16
N VAL A 617 21.25 20.14 24.56
CA VAL A 617 20.41 21.08 23.78
C VAL A 617 21.20 22.30 23.32
N SER A 618 21.96 22.95 24.21
CA SER A 618 22.76 24.13 23.84
C SER A 618 23.78 23.86 22.74
N GLN A 619 24.47 22.72 22.79
CA GLN A 619 25.42 22.31 21.75
C GLN A 619 24.70 21.95 20.44
N PHE A 620 23.55 21.28 20.54
CA PHE A 620 22.73 20.93 19.37
C PHE A 620 22.26 22.18 18.63
N MET A 621 21.76 23.18 19.36
CA MET A 621 21.32 24.45 18.78
C MET A 621 22.49 25.22 18.14
N ALA A 622 23.65 25.27 18.80
CA ALA A 622 24.85 25.90 18.22
C ALA A 622 25.33 25.19 16.93
N ASP A 623 25.19 23.86 16.86
CA ASP A 623 25.55 23.08 15.68
C ASP A 623 24.51 23.21 14.55
N LEU A 624 23.24 23.39 14.89
CA LEU A 624 22.18 23.71 13.95
C LEU A 624 22.40 25.08 13.30
N GLU A 625 22.77 26.10 14.08
CA GLU A 625 23.11 27.44 13.58
C GLU A 625 24.32 27.43 12.64
N LYS A 626 25.29 26.55 12.90
CA LYS A 626 26.43 26.31 12.00
C LYS A 626 26.09 25.48 10.76
N GLY A 627 24.84 25.03 10.62
CA GLY A 627 24.38 24.25 9.48
C GLY A 627 25.00 22.85 9.40
N LYS A 628 25.34 22.21 10.53
CA LYS A 628 25.87 20.84 10.51
C LYS A 628 24.83 19.87 9.95
N LYS A 629 25.14 19.23 8.81
CA LYS A 629 24.22 18.36 8.06
C LYS A 629 23.47 17.32 8.90
N PRO A 630 24.13 16.55 9.81
CA PRO A 630 23.42 15.55 10.61
C PRO A 630 22.37 16.18 11.55
N VAL A 631 22.67 17.33 12.14
CA VAL A 631 21.79 18.04 13.07
C VAL A 631 20.58 18.63 12.35
N VAL A 632 20.81 19.23 11.18
CA VAL A 632 19.72 19.72 10.31
C VAL A 632 18.81 18.56 9.90
N MET A 633 19.38 17.42 9.50
CA MET A 633 18.60 16.24 9.11
C MET A 633 17.82 15.64 10.28
N LEU A 634 18.42 15.58 11.48
CA LEU A 634 17.74 15.13 12.70
C LEU A 634 16.54 16.03 13.03
N LEU A 635 16.69 17.35 12.93
CA LEU A 635 15.58 18.26 13.17
C LEU A 635 14.46 18.07 12.13
N GLN A 636 14.80 17.87 10.86
CA GLN A 636 13.82 17.65 9.79
C GLN A 636 13.06 16.31 9.92
N LYS A 637 13.73 15.26 10.42
CA LYS A 637 13.13 13.90 10.49
C LYS A 637 12.61 13.53 11.88
N MET A 638 13.21 14.05 12.93
CA MET A 638 12.94 13.66 14.32
C MET A 638 12.96 14.89 15.25
N PRO A 639 12.13 15.91 15.03
CA PRO A 639 12.15 17.13 15.84
C PRO A 639 11.77 16.88 17.30
N HIS A 640 10.99 15.84 17.59
CA HIS A 640 10.57 15.44 18.94
C HIS A 640 11.72 15.08 19.88
N ILE A 641 12.95 14.91 19.39
CA ILE A 641 14.12 14.58 20.21
C ILE A 641 14.61 15.74 21.09
N ILE A 642 14.15 16.97 20.81
CA ILE A 642 14.42 18.17 21.61
C ILE A 642 13.12 18.70 22.25
N PRO A 643 13.22 19.42 23.38
CA PRO A 643 12.05 19.96 24.09
C PRO A 643 11.17 20.85 23.20
N HIS A 644 9.87 20.84 23.48
CA HIS A 644 8.89 21.61 22.74
C HIS A 644 9.17 23.12 22.76
N GLU A 645 9.54 23.66 23.91
CA GLU A 645 9.88 25.09 24.09
C GLU A 645 10.97 25.55 23.11
N GLU A 646 12.05 24.77 22.98
CA GLU A 646 13.16 25.05 22.06
C GLU A 646 12.71 25.06 20.59
N ARG A 647 11.77 24.19 20.23
CA ARG A 647 11.19 24.16 18.88
C ARG A 647 10.31 25.38 18.60
N VAL A 648 9.55 25.85 19.59
CA VAL A 648 8.77 27.09 19.47
C VAL A 648 9.71 28.30 19.32
N ASN A 649 10.78 28.37 20.12
CA ASN A 649 11.81 29.42 20.00
C ASN A 649 12.47 29.41 18.61
N LEU A 650 12.81 28.22 18.10
CA LEU A 650 13.37 28.07 16.77
C LEU A 650 12.40 28.53 15.68
N PHE A 651 11.11 28.15 15.77
CA PHE A 651 10.06 28.62 14.87
C PHE A 651 9.97 30.15 14.86
N ARG A 652 9.90 30.78 16.04
CA ARG A 652 9.84 32.25 16.17
C ARG A 652 11.09 32.93 15.60
N LYS A 653 12.27 32.35 15.83
CA LYS A 653 13.52 32.83 15.22
C LYS A 653 13.50 32.74 13.70
N HIS A 654 12.98 31.66 13.11
CA HIS A 654 12.85 31.53 11.66
C HIS A 654 11.90 32.59 11.07
N VAL A 655 10.76 32.82 11.70
CA VAL A 655 9.82 33.89 11.31
C VAL A 655 10.48 35.26 11.41
N ALA A 656 11.16 35.57 12.51
CA ALA A 656 11.84 36.85 12.72
C ALA A 656 12.95 37.09 11.67
N ASN A 657 13.75 36.06 11.36
CA ASN A 657 14.76 36.13 10.31
C ASN A 657 14.12 36.39 8.93
N GLU A 658 12.99 35.73 8.62
CA GLU A 658 12.28 35.96 7.36
C GLU A 658 11.74 37.39 7.28
N LYS A 659 11.12 37.91 8.35
CA LYS A 659 10.69 39.31 8.45
C LYS A 659 11.85 40.27 8.23
N ALA A 660 13.02 40.00 8.80
CA ALA A 660 14.22 40.82 8.61
C ALA A 660 14.71 40.80 7.15
N VAL A 661 14.73 39.63 6.49
CA VAL A 661 15.11 39.49 5.07
C VAL A 661 14.15 40.25 4.16
N PHE A 662 12.86 40.28 4.49
CA PHE A 662 11.87 41.07 3.76
C PHE A 662 11.82 42.55 4.15
N GLY A 663 12.68 43.02 5.07
CA GLY A 663 12.71 44.41 5.52
C GLY A 663 11.47 44.83 6.31
N LEU A 664 10.77 43.88 6.93
CA LEU A 664 9.52 44.08 7.68
C LEU A 664 9.75 44.37 9.17
N THR A 665 10.99 44.62 9.59
CA THR A 665 11.34 44.97 10.98
C THR A 665 11.34 46.48 11.17
N GLU A 666 11.00 46.96 12.38
CA GLU A 666 10.96 48.39 12.71
C GLU A 666 12.27 49.13 12.39
N SER A 667 13.42 48.48 12.61
CA SER A 667 14.74 49.03 12.32
C SER A 667 15.05 49.18 10.82
N ALA A 668 14.44 48.38 9.95
CA ALA A 668 14.61 48.45 8.50
C ALA A 668 13.67 49.48 7.85
N CYS A 669 12.49 49.69 8.45
CA CYS A 669 11.48 50.66 7.99
C CYS A 669 11.93 52.13 8.13
N ALA A 670 12.97 52.41 8.91
CA ALA A 670 13.52 53.76 9.07
C ALA A 670 14.40 54.20 7.88
N ILE A 671 14.81 53.30 6.97
CA ILE A 671 15.82 53.57 5.93
C ILE A 671 15.25 53.44 4.49
N SER A 672 14.10 52.79 4.27
CA SER A 672 13.47 52.64 2.95
C SER A 672 12.21 53.49 2.77
N VAL A 673 12.09 54.15 1.61
CA VAL A 673 10.89 54.86 1.18
C VAL A 673 9.80 53.81 0.89
N SER A 674 8.78 53.79 1.76
CA SER A 674 7.58 52.93 1.80
C SER A 674 7.76 51.52 2.40
N PRO A 675 7.24 51.26 3.62
CA PRO A 675 6.90 49.89 4.00
C PRO A 675 5.74 49.43 3.11
N GLN A 676 5.74 48.17 2.68
CA GLN A 676 4.62 47.56 1.94
C GLN A 676 3.40 47.36 2.86
N SER A 677 2.86 48.45 3.44
CA SER A 677 1.67 48.40 4.27
C SER A 677 0.44 48.30 3.38
N THR A 678 -0.30 47.20 3.47
CA THR A 678 -1.54 47.02 2.70
C THR A 678 -2.70 47.58 3.51
N LEU A 679 -3.35 48.63 3.01
CA LEU A 679 -4.57 49.19 3.63
C LEU A 679 -5.80 48.50 3.04
N ILE A 680 -6.65 47.93 3.90
CA ILE A 680 -7.96 47.40 3.52
C ILE A 680 -9.08 48.18 4.20
N THR A 681 -10.21 48.29 3.52
CA THR A 681 -11.42 48.94 4.03
C THR A 681 -12.54 47.93 4.16
N VAL A 682 -13.11 47.77 5.35
CA VAL A 682 -13.97 46.63 5.69
C VAL A 682 -15.24 47.12 6.38
N HIS A 683 -16.40 46.74 5.86
CA HIS A 683 -17.67 47.00 6.54
C HIS A 683 -17.92 45.92 7.60
N ARG A 684 -18.32 46.31 8.82
CA ARG A 684 -18.63 45.37 9.92
C ARG A 684 -19.65 44.30 9.51
N SER A 685 -20.67 44.69 8.74
CA SER A 685 -21.72 43.80 8.24
C SER A 685 -21.27 42.80 7.17
N ARG A 686 -20.11 43.01 6.54
CA ARG A 686 -19.59 42.21 5.41
C ARG A 686 -18.10 41.91 5.56
N ILE A 687 -17.68 41.62 6.79
CA ILE A 687 -16.28 41.50 7.15
C ILE A 687 -15.54 40.43 6.35
N VAL A 688 -16.18 39.27 6.15
CA VAL A 688 -15.61 38.14 5.41
C VAL A 688 -15.53 38.46 3.92
N GLU A 689 -16.59 39.04 3.35
CA GLU A 689 -16.68 39.34 1.92
C GLU A 689 -15.69 40.44 1.50
N ASP A 690 -15.63 41.53 2.26
CA ASP A 690 -14.73 42.65 1.97
C ASP A 690 -13.26 42.26 2.22
N GLY A 691 -13.01 41.48 3.28
CA GLY A 691 -11.70 40.90 3.55
C GLY A 691 -11.25 39.94 2.45
N TYR A 692 -12.11 39.01 2.05
CA TYR A 692 -11.84 38.06 0.96
C TYR A 692 -11.50 38.78 -0.35
N ARG A 693 -12.33 39.75 -0.76
CA ARG A 693 -12.12 40.50 -2.02
C ARG A 693 -10.78 41.22 -2.08
N GLN A 694 -10.33 41.78 -0.96
CA GLN A 694 -9.11 42.60 -0.91
C GLN A 694 -7.85 41.78 -0.63
N LEU A 695 -7.94 40.70 0.15
CA LEU A 695 -6.77 39.95 0.63
C LEU A 695 -6.53 38.62 -0.09
N ALA A 696 -7.56 37.97 -0.65
CA ALA A 696 -7.42 36.61 -1.19
C ALA A 696 -6.46 36.53 -2.38
N LEU A 697 -6.43 37.56 -3.22
CA LEU A 697 -5.58 37.65 -4.41
C LEU A 697 -4.22 38.32 -4.15
N LEU A 698 -3.95 38.76 -2.92
CA LEU A 698 -2.67 39.38 -2.62
C LEU A 698 -1.51 38.39 -2.74
N PRO A 699 -0.35 38.85 -3.24
CA PRO A 699 0.88 38.07 -3.17
C PRO A 699 1.21 37.73 -1.71
N PRO A 700 1.73 36.52 -1.42
CA PRO A 700 2.09 36.14 -0.06
C PRO A 700 3.05 37.12 0.63
N GLN A 701 3.96 37.75 -0.11
CA GLN A 701 4.90 38.75 0.43
C GLN A 701 4.16 39.97 1.02
N SER A 702 3.17 40.51 0.29
CA SER A 702 2.36 41.64 0.77
C SER A 702 1.50 41.25 1.97
N LEU A 703 1.02 40.01 1.99
CA LEU A 703 0.24 39.49 3.11
C LEU A 703 1.09 39.20 4.36
N LYS A 704 2.38 38.89 4.19
CA LYS A 704 3.36 38.80 5.30
C LYS A 704 3.71 40.18 5.88
N GLY A 705 3.58 41.24 5.09
CA GLY A 705 3.76 42.63 5.54
C GLY A 705 2.67 43.10 6.51
N VAL A 706 2.79 44.36 6.95
CA VAL A 706 1.81 44.99 7.85
C VAL A 706 0.51 45.23 7.09
N ILE A 707 -0.60 44.74 7.62
CA ILE A 707 -1.95 44.98 7.07
C ILE A 707 -2.62 46.02 7.98
N ARG A 708 -3.03 47.13 7.38
CA ARG A 708 -3.79 48.19 8.05
C ARG A 708 -5.26 48.03 7.71
N VAL A 709 -6.13 48.17 8.69
CA VAL A 709 -7.56 47.96 8.51
C VAL A 709 -8.31 49.24 8.85
N ARG A 710 -9.22 49.65 7.97
CA ARG A 710 -10.18 50.72 8.20
C ARG A 710 -11.58 50.11 8.28
N PHE A 711 -12.22 50.24 9.43
CA PHE A 711 -13.61 49.80 9.58
C PHE A 711 -14.59 50.90 9.15
N ILE A 712 -15.65 50.46 8.46
CA ILE A 712 -16.82 51.27 8.14
C ILE A 712 -17.99 50.74 8.96
N ASN A 713 -18.63 51.63 9.71
CA ASN A 713 -19.78 51.30 10.53
C ASN A 713 -21.05 51.07 9.69
N GLU A 714 -22.16 50.70 10.33
CA GLU A 714 -23.45 50.45 9.64
C GLU A 714 -24.01 51.68 8.91
N GLN A 715 -23.59 52.88 9.29
CA GLN A 715 -24.02 54.16 8.71
C GLN A 715 -23.14 54.59 7.52
N GLY A 716 -22.14 53.78 7.15
CA GLY A 716 -21.23 54.08 6.05
C GLY A 716 -20.15 55.11 6.37
N LEU A 717 -19.94 55.41 7.65
CA LEU A 717 -18.92 56.36 8.12
C LEU A 717 -17.65 55.62 8.55
N ASP A 718 -16.50 56.23 8.28
CA ASP A 718 -15.20 55.76 8.74
C ASP A 718 -15.16 55.75 10.29
N GLU A 719 -14.93 54.58 10.89
CA GLU A 719 -14.70 54.47 12.32
C GLU A 719 -13.34 55.11 12.66
N ALA A 720 -13.30 56.00 13.65
CA ALA A 720 -12.07 56.65 14.09
C ALA A 720 -11.15 55.65 14.83
N GLY A 721 -10.36 54.89 14.06
CA GLY A 721 -9.34 53.99 14.58
C GLY A 721 -7.97 54.66 14.66
N ILE A 722 -7.34 54.64 15.83
CA ILE A 722 -5.91 54.93 15.96
C ILE A 722 -5.17 53.64 15.59
N ASP A 723 -4.51 53.65 14.44
CA ASP A 723 -3.83 52.49 13.82
C ASP A 723 -2.51 52.15 14.54
N GLN A 724 -2.60 51.81 15.83
CA GLN A 724 -1.50 51.27 16.67
C GLN A 724 -1.60 49.74 16.76
N ASP A 725 -1.58 49.06 15.61
CA ASP A 725 -1.51 47.60 15.45
C ASP A 725 -2.72 46.76 15.93
N GLY A 726 -3.68 47.31 16.68
CA GLY A 726 -4.83 46.56 17.19
C GLY A 726 -5.94 46.27 16.16
N VAL A 727 -6.19 47.17 15.21
CA VAL A 727 -7.35 47.08 14.29
C VAL A 727 -7.26 45.87 13.34
N PHE A 728 -6.04 45.48 12.97
CA PHE A 728 -5.82 44.26 12.19
C PHE A 728 -6.12 42.99 12.98
N LYS A 729 -5.69 42.93 14.24
CA LYS A 729 -5.98 41.79 15.13
C LYS A 729 -7.49 41.60 15.29
N GLU A 730 -8.22 42.70 15.47
CA GLU A 730 -9.69 42.70 15.52
C GLU A 730 -10.32 42.07 14.27
N PHE A 731 -9.95 42.61 13.10
CA PHE A 731 -10.43 42.10 11.82
C PHE A 731 -10.13 40.61 11.64
N LEU A 732 -8.93 40.18 12.02
CA LEU A 732 -8.49 38.80 11.89
C LEU A 732 -9.32 37.86 12.79
N GLU A 733 -9.53 38.22 14.06
CA GLU A 733 -10.32 37.45 15.00
C GLU A 733 -11.79 37.36 14.58
N GLU A 734 -12.41 38.48 14.19
CA GLU A 734 -13.81 38.50 13.75
C GLU A 734 -14.00 37.70 12.46
N THR A 735 -13.08 37.84 11.49
CA THR A 735 -13.10 37.05 10.25
C THR A 735 -13.00 35.56 10.57
N ILE A 736 -12.03 35.16 11.40
CA ILE A 736 -11.82 33.77 11.83
C ILE A 736 -13.07 33.22 12.54
N LYS A 737 -13.64 33.98 13.48
CA LYS A 737 -14.87 33.59 14.20
C LYS A 737 -16.03 33.36 13.23
N ARG A 738 -16.19 34.23 12.21
CA ARG A 738 -17.28 34.12 11.24
C ARG A 738 -17.08 32.96 10.28
N VAL A 739 -15.88 32.74 9.72
CA VAL A 739 -15.62 31.68 8.72
C VAL A 739 -15.63 30.27 9.30
N PHE A 740 -15.32 30.13 10.59
CA PHE A 740 -15.37 28.84 11.31
C PHE A 740 -16.75 28.54 11.91
N ASP A 741 -17.71 29.45 11.78
CA ASP A 741 -19.10 29.22 12.17
C ASP A 741 -19.71 28.10 11.29
N PRO A 742 -20.19 26.99 11.89
CA PRO A 742 -20.80 25.90 11.14
C PRO A 742 -22.01 26.31 10.30
N THR A 743 -22.68 27.43 10.63
CA THR A 743 -23.82 27.94 9.85
C THR A 743 -23.44 28.37 8.44
N LEU A 744 -22.17 28.73 8.20
CA LEU A 744 -21.66 29.02 6.85
C LEU A 744 -21.40 27.76 6.02
N ASN A 745 -21.50 26.55 6.58
CA ASN A 745 -21.27 25.27 5.90
C ASN A 745 -19.88 25.14 5.21
N LEU A 746 -18.90 25.97 5.62
CA LEU A 746 -17.49 25.76 5.28
C LEU A 746 -16.88 24.71 6.22
N PHE A 747 -17.13 24.83 7.52
CA PHE A 747 -16.68 23.87 8.52
C PHE A 747 -17.87 23.19 9.20
N LYS A 748 -17.64 21.98 9.71
CA LYS A 748 -18.57 21.25 10.59
C LYS A 748 -17.89 21.01 11.92
N ALA A 749 -18.69 20.94 12.97
CA ALA A 749 -18.26 20.54 14.30
C ALA A 749 -18.50 19.03 14.48
N THR A 750 -17.58 18.36 15.17
CA THR A 750 -17.80 17.00 15.69
C THR A 750 -18.63 17.04 16.97
N SER A 751 -18.94 15.88 17.55
CA SER A 751 -19.61 15.77 18.86
C SER A 751 -18.84 16.47 20.01
N GLU A 752 -17.52 16.63 19.86
CA GLU A 752 -16.64 17.34 20.81
C GLU A 752 -16.43 18.82 20.45
N GLU A 753 -17.28 19.39 19.59
CA GLU A 753 -17.17 20.78 19.09
C GLU A 753 -15.85 21.09 18.35
N ARG A 754 -15.16 20.05 17.84
CA ARG A 754 -13.94 20.20 17.05
C ARG A 754 -14.25 20.45 15.59
N LEU A 755 -13.58 21.40 14.96
CA LEU A 755 -13.87 21.84 13.60
C LEU A 755 -13.07 21.06 12.55
N TYR A 756 -13.74 20.72 11.45
CA TYR A 756 -13.16 20.12 10.25
C TYR A 756 -13.89 20.60 8.98
N PRO A 757 -13.28 20.52 7.78
CA PRO A 757 -13.92 20.96 6.55
C PRO A 757 -15.23 20.22 6.27
N SER A 758 -16.27 20.94 5.86
CA SER A 758 -17.55 20.35 5.48
C SER A 758 -17.43 19.58 4.16
N PRO A 759 -17.78 18.28 4.10
CA PRO A 759 -17.84 17.52 2.86
C PRO A 759 -18.85 18.11 1.85
N THR A 760 -19.86 18.83 2.34
CA THR A 760 -20.93 19.45 1.55
C THR A 760 -20.69 20.94 1.31
N SER A 761 -19.45 21.41 1.46
CA SER A 761 -19.09 22.82 1.21
C SER A 761 -19.24 23.23 -0.26
N TYR A 762 -19.19 22.27 -1.20
CA TYR A 762 -19.38 22.51 -2.64
C TYR A 762 -20.75 23.12 -3.01
N ILE A 763 -21.71 23.12 -2.07
CA ILE A 763 -22.98 23.83 -2.21
C ILE A 763 -22.74 25.34 -2.41
N GLN A 764 -21.62 25.88 -1.92
CA GLN A 764 -21.16 27.23 -2.22
C GLN A 764 -20.20 27.22 -3.42
N GLU A 765 -20.50 28.02 -4.45
CA GLU A 765 -19.75 28.05 -5.71
C GLU A 765 -18.25 28.36 -5.53
N ASN A 766 -17.90 29.22 -4.56
CA ASN A 766 -16.51 29.66 -4.31
C ASN A 766 -15.86 29.00 -3.07
N HIS A 767 -16.36 27.84 -2.62
CA HIS A 767 -15.93 27.24 -1.35
C HIS A 767 -14.42 26.96 -1.29
N LEU A 768 -13.79 26.49 -2.37
CA LEU A 768 -12.35 26.19 -2.39
C LEU A 768 -11.50 27.46 -2.22
N GLN A 769 -11.88 28.55 -2.88
CA GLN A 769 -11.18 29.83 -2.75
C GLN A 769 -11.39 30.42 -1.34
N LEU A 770 -12.56 30.22 -0.74
CA LEU A 770 -12.81 30.58 0.65
C LEU A 770 -11.93 29.76 1.60
N PHE A 771 -11.79 28.44 1.43
CA PHE A 771 -10.86 27.64 2.23
C PHE A 771 -9.42 28.12 2.10
N GLU A 772 -8.97 28.45 0.88
CA GLU A 772 -7.63 29.02 0.68
C GLU A 772 -7.46 30.36 1.40
N PHE A 773 -8.46 31.24 1.35
CA PHE A 773 -8.47 32.49 2.09
C PHE A 773 -8.43 32.28 3.61
N VAL A 774 -9.27 31.38 4.15
CA VAL A 774 -9.27 31.04 5.58
C VAL A 774 -7.91 30.47 6.01
N GLY A 775 -7.33 29.60 5.18
CA GLY A 775 -5.97 29.09 5.39
C GLY A 775 -4.93 30.21 5.45
N ARG A 776 -5.01 31.21 4.57
CA ARG A 776 -4.15 32.41 4.60
C ARG A 776 -4.35 33.22 5.88
N MET A 777 -5.59 33.47 6.30
CA MET A 777 -5.85 34.24 7.53
C MET A 777 -5.30 33.52 8.77
N LEU A 778 -5.53 32.21 8.90
CA LEU A 778 -4.96 31.44 10.00
C LEU A 778 -3.42 31.39 9.94
N GLY A 779 -2.85 31.23 8.74
CA GLY A 779 -1.41 31.28 8.54
C GLY A 779 -0.82 32.64 8.95
N LYS A 780 -1.54 33.73 8.70
CA LYS A 780 -1.15 35.09 9.11
C LYS A 780 -1.18 35.24 10.63
N ALA A 781 -2.22 34.71 11.30
CA ALA A 781 -2.29 34.69 12.76
C ALA A 781 -1.05 34.00 13.36
N VAL A 782 -0.74 32.79 12.88
CA VAL A 782 0.42 32.02 13.36
C VAL A 782 1.75 32.74 13.06
N TYR A 783 1.87 33.37 11.89
CA TYR A 783 3.05 34.14 11.47
C TYR A 783 3.29 35.36 12.37
N GLU A 784 2.24 36.09 12.73
CA GLU A 784 2.33 37.23 13.64
C GLU A 784 2.45 36.83 15.11
N GLY A 785 2.13 35.58 15.45
CA GLY A 785 2.09 35.12 16.85
C GLY A 785 0.81 35.48 17.58
N ILE A 786 -0.25 35.79 16.83
CA ILE A 786 -1.59 36.02 17.34
C ILE A 786 -2.24 34.66 17.58
N VAL A 787 -2.61 34.38 18.83
CA VAL A 787 -3.34 33.17 19.23
C VAL A 787 -4.84 33.32 18.94
N VAL A 788 -5.46 32.26 18.42
CA VAL A 788 -6.89 32.23 18.09
C VAL A 788 -7.56 31.01 18.71
N ASP A 789 -8.71 31.24 19.36
CA ASP A 789 -9.47 30.22 20.10
C ASP A 789 -10.31 29.36 19.13
N VAL A 790 -9.64 28.59 18.25
CA VAL A 790 -10.26 27.71 17.24
C VAL A 790 -9.87 26.26 17.49
N PRO A 791 -10.79 25.40 17.97
CA PRO A 791 -10.51 24.01 18.24
C PRO A 791 -10.66 23.15 16.97
N PHE A 792 -9.56 22.71 16.37
CA PHE A 792 -9.62 21.82 15.21
C PHE A 792 -9.68 20.35 15.60
N ALA A 793 -10.26 19.53 14.74
CA ALA A 793 -10.20 18.08 14.87
C ALA A 793 -8.78 17.57 14.55
N SER A 794 -8.31 16.58 15.30
CA SER A 794 -6.95 16.02 15.17
C SER A 794 -6.66 15.51 13.75
N PHE A 795 -7.61 14.75 13.17
CA PHE A 795 -7.48 14.19 11.82
C PHE A 795 -7.37 15.26 10.73
N PHE A 796 -7.90 16.46 10.96
CA PHE A 796 -7.77 17.59 10.04
C PHE A 796 -6.40 18.27 10.20
N LEU A 797 -5.97 18.55 11.43
CA LEU A 797 -4.65 19.16 11.68
C LEU A 797 -3.49 18.26 11.26
N SER A 798 -3.63 16.94 11.39
CA SER A 798 -2.62 15.99 10.90
C SER A 798 -2.42 16.14 9.39
N GLN A 799 -3.49 16.35 8.62
CA GLN A 799 -3.40 16.62 7.19
C GLN A 799 -2.69 17.95 6.89
N VAL A 800 -2.93 19.01 7.69
CA VAL A 800 -2.26 20.31 7.54
C VAL A 800 -0.75 20.20 7.69
N LEU A 801 -0.27 19.37 8.63
CA LEU A 801 1.14 19.04 8.84
C LEU A 801 1.77 18.22 7.67
N GLY A 802 0.97 17.74 6.72
CA GLY A 802 1.44 16.93 5.58
C GLY A 802 1.73 15.48 5.97
N HIS A 803 1.10 15.00 7.03
CA HIS A 803 1.36 13.71 7.65
C HIS A 803 0.53 12.55 7.10
N THR A 804 -0.42 12.83 6.20
CA THR A 804 -1.47 11.88 5.79
C THR A 804 -1.66 11.93 4.28
N HIS A 805 -0.92 11.08 3.54
CA HIS A 805 -1.08 10.92 2.09
C HIS A 805 -1.29 9.46 1.66
N GLN A 806 -1.20 8.49 2.58
CA GLN A 806 -1.39 7.06 2.29
C GLN A 806 -2.48 6.46 3.18
N VAL A 807 -3.22 5.50 2.62
CA VAL A 807 -4.34 4.78 3.27
C VAL A 807 -3.94 4.17 4.61
N LEU A 808 -2.69 3.69 4.72
CA LEU A 808 -2.10 3.08 5.90
C LEU A 808 -2.03 4.01 7.14
N TYR A 809 -2.27 5.33 6.99
CA TYR A 809 -2.14 6.30 8.08
C TYR A 809 -3.46 6.88 8.60
N SER A 810 -4.62 6.42 8.10
CA SER A 810 -5.91 6.80 8.68
C SER A 810 -6.23 5.87 9.83
N ALA A 811 -5.83 6.27 11.03
CA ALA A 811 -5.91 5.41 12.19
C ALA A 811 -7.36 5.33 12.72
N MET A 812 -7.81 4.11 13.00
CA MET A 812 -9.18 3.83 13.46
C MET A 812 -9.52 4.53 14.79
N ASP A 813 -8.48 4.89 15.56
CA ASP A 813 -8.56 5.54 16.86
C ASP A 813 -8.90 7.05 16.79
N GLU A 814 -8.82 7.68 15.61
CA GLU A 814 -9.31 9.05 15.42
C GLU A 814 -10.81 9.10 15.08
N LEU A 815 -11.41 7.98 14.62
CA LEU A 815 -12.82 7.93 14.25
C LEU A 815 -13.80 8.29 15.37
N PRO A 816 -13.61 7.90 16.65
CA PRO A 816 -14.51 8.31 17.73
C PRO A 816 -14.68 9.83 17.83
N SER A 817 -13.60 10.58 17.53
CA SER A 817 -13.62 12.05 17.56
C SER A 817 -14.36 12.67 16.38
N LEU A 818 -14.54 11.93 15.28
CA LEU A 818 -15.31 12.34 14.10
C LEU A 818 -16.77 11.89 14.21
N ASP A 819 -16.98 10.59 14.41
CA ASP A 819 -18.28 9.91 14.40
C ASP A 819 -18.20 8.64 15.26
N SER A 820 -18.78 8.72 16.47
CA SER A 820 -18.80 7.62 17.43
C SER A 820 -19.65 6.42 16.98
N ASP A 821 -20.69 6.66 16.19
CA ASP A 821 -21.61 5.61 15.74
C ASP A 821 -21.00 4.80 14.60
N LEU A 822 -20.31 5.48 13.68
CA LEU A 822 -19.50 4.81 12.66
C LEU A 822 -18.39 3.97 13.31
N TYR A 823 -17.67 4.54 14.29
CA TYR A 823 -16.65 3.80 15.03
C TYR A 823 -17.22 2.52 15.64
N ARG A 824 -18.35 2.63 16.37
CA ARG A 824 -19.02 1.46 16.97
C ARG A 824 -19.40 0.41 15.91
N SER A 825 -19.88 0.83 14.75
CA SER A 825 -20.26 -0.06 13.64
C SER A 825 -19.05 -0.79 13.05
N LEU A 826 -17.93 -0.10 12.83
CA LEU A 826 -16.70 -0.71 12.33
C LEU A 826 -16.04 -1.62 13.38
N THR A 827 -16.06 -1.25 14.66
CA THR A 827 -15.61 -2.10 15.76
C THR A 827 -16.45 -3.37 15.86
N PHE A 828 -17.77 -3.29 15.62
CA PHE A 828 -18.64 -4.47 15.54
C PHE A 828 -18.22 -5.40 14.39
N ILE A 829 -18.00 -4.87 13.18
CA ILE A 829 -17.54 -5.68 12.02
C ILE A 829 -16.19 -6.34 12.32
N LYS A 830 -15.26 -5.60 12.93
CA LYS A 830 -13.92 -6.10 13.30
C LYS A 830 -14.01 -7.33 14.20
N HIS A 831 -14.79 -7.24 15.28
CA HIS A 831 -14.93 -8.28 16.28
C HIS A 831 -16.06 -9.29 15.99
N HIS A 832 -16.73 -9.18 14.85
CA HIS A 832 -17.78 -10.11 14.47
C HIS A 832 -17.21 -11.52 14.31
N ALA A 833 -17.77 -12.47 15.08
CA ALA A 833 -17.34 -13.86 15.12
C ALA A 833 -18.03 -14.76 14.07
N GLY A 834 -19.16 -14.32 13.51
CA GLY A 834 -19.88 -15.00 12.43
C GLY A 834 -19.27 -14.73 11.05
N ASP A 835 -20.00 -15.10 9.99
CA ASP A 835 -19.62 -14.71 8.63
C ASP A 835 -20.01 -13.26 8.37
N VAL A 836 -19.01 -12.39 8.17
CA VAL A 836 -19.26 -10.99 7.80
C VAL A 836 -19.97 -10.87 6.45
N GLY A 837 -19.89 -11.90 5.60
CA GLY A 837 -20.66 -11.96 4.35
C GLY A 837 -22.18 -11.85 4.56
N ASP A 838 -22.69 -12.28 5.73
CA ASP A 838 -24.13 -12.19 6.06
C ASP A 838 -24.61 -10.74 6.24
N LEU A 839 -23.70 -9.78 6.41
CA LEU A 839 -24.02 -8.35 6.53
C LEU A 839 -24.29 -7.67 5.18
N ASP A 840 -24.04 -8.37 4.07
CA ASP A 840 -24.22 -7.91 2.67
C ASP A 840 -23.59 -6.53 2.41
N LEU A 841 -22.43 -6.28 3.04
CA LEU A 841 -21.65 -5.06 2.84
C LEU A 841 -20.81 -5.20 1.57
N THR A 842 -20.62 -4.08 0.88
CA THR A 842 -19.71 -3.98 -0.28
C THR A 842 -18.64 -2.94 -0.04
N PHE A 843 -17.58 -2.91 -0.87
CA PHE A 843 -16.54 -1.88 -0.81
C PHE A 843 -17.05 -0.54 -1.42
N SER A 844 -18.20 -0.05 -0.97
CA SER A 844 -18.80 1.21 -1.38
C SER A 844 -19.55 1.89 -0.23
N VAL A 845 -19.82 3.18 -0.37
CA VAL A 845 -20.48 4.03 0.64
C VAL A 845 -21.55 4.86 -0.04
N ASP A 846 -22.77 4.76 0.47
CA ASP A 846 -23.88 5.61 0.06
C ASP A 846 -23.93 6.89 0.89
N GLN A 847 -24.06 8.03 0.21
CA GLN A 847 -24.20 9.34 0.84
C GLN A 847 -25.45 10.04 0.30
N ASP A 848 -26.31 10.50 1.21
CA ASP A 848 -27.44 11.37 0.86
C ASP A 848 -26.97 12.81 0.68
N CYS A 849 -27.08 13.31 -0.55
CA CYS A 849 -26.76 14.67 -0.94
C CYS A 849 -28.05 15.37 -1.41
N LEU A 850 -28.69 16.13 -0.52
CA LEU A 850 -29.92 16.89 -0.80
C LEU A 850 -31.08 16.02 -1.33
N GLY A 851 -31.24 14.81 -0.79
CA GLY A 851 -32.28 13.85 -1.18
C GLY A 851 -31.88 12.92 -2.33
N ARG A 852 -30.65 13.05 -2.84
CA ARG A 852 -30.08 12.14 -3.85
C ARG A 852 -29.01 11.27 -3.22
N VAL A 853 -29.21 9.96 -3.26
CA VAL A 853 -28.19 8.98 -2.85
C VAL A 853 -27.09 8.90 -3.91
N VAL A 854 -25.85 9.16 -3.51
CA VAL A 854 -24.64 9.03 -4.32
C VAL A 854 -23.77 7.92 -3.74
N THR A 855 -23.48 6.90 -4.54
CA THR A 855 -22.65 5.75 -4.13
C THR A 855 -21.19 5.98 -4.53
N HIS A 856 -20.31 6.09 -3.54
CA HIS A 856 -18.86 6.21 -3.69
C HIS A 856 -18.20 4.85 -3.55
N GLU A 857 -17.37 4.44 -4.52
CA GLU A 857 -16.61 3.18 -4.40
C GLU A 857 -15.32 3.40 -3.61
N LEU A 858 -15.05 2.54 -2.63
CA LEU A 858 -13.82 2.58 -1.82
C LEU A 858 -12.60 2.05 -2.58
N VAL A 859 -12.84 1.13 -3.51
CA VAL A 859 -11.87 0.60 -4.49
C VAL A 859 -12.52 0.55 -5.87
N PRO A 860 -11.76 0.56 -6.97
CA PRO A 860 -12.33 0.41 -8.30
C PRO A 860 -13.18 -0.87 -8.43
N GLY A 861 -14.47 -0.72 -8.78
CA GLY A 861 -15.42 -1.84 -8.86
C GLY A 861 -15.93 -2.34 -7.51
N GLY A 862 -15.74 -1.56 -6.43
CA GLY A 862 -16.06 -1.95 -5.07
C GLY A 862 -17.53 -2.33 -4.82
N ARG A 863 -18.47 -1.87 -5.67
CA ARG A 863 -19.90 -2.21 -5.58
C ARG A 863 -20.21 -3.70 -5.74
N VAL A 864 -19.36 -4.45 -6.44
CA VAL A 864 -19.53 -5.89 -6.66
C VAL A 864 -18.61 -6.76 -5.79
N ILE A 865 -17.81 -6.12 -4.93
CA ILE A 865 -16.87 -6.81 -4.05
C ILE A 865 -17.51 -6.90 -2.65
N PRO A 866 -17.94 -8.10 -2.20
CA PRO A 866 -18.51 -8.27 -0.88
C PRO A 866 -17.42 -8.17 0.21
N VAL A 867 -17.82 -7.67 1.37
CA VAL A 867 -17.01 -7.71 2.57
C VAL A 867 -17.12 -9.09 3.21
N THR A 868 -15.99 -9.74 3.44
CA THR A 868 -15.83 -11.09 3.97
C THR A 868 -14.91 -11.08 5.18
N ASN A 869 -14.84 -12.17 5.92
CA ASN A 869 -13.90 -12.30 7.04
C ASN A 869 -12.43 -12.09 6.66
N GLU A 870 -12.06 -12.40 5.41
CA GLU A 870 -10.69 -12.25 4.91
C GLU A 870 -10.34 -10.79 4.60
N ASN A 871 -11.31 -9.98 4.17
CA ASN A 871 -11.08 -8.61 3.70
C ASN A 871 -11.70 -7.51 4.59
N LYS A 872 -12.39 -7.87 5.70
CA LYS A 872 -13.07 -6.92 6.60
C LYS A 872 -12.15 -5.84 7.17
N ILE A 873 -10.90 -6.18 7.45
CA ILE A 873 -9.90 -5.24 7.96
C ILE A 873 -9.57 -4.17 6.91
N ASN A 874 -9.44 -4.57 5.64
CA ASN A 874 -9.21 -3.64 4.53
C ASN A 874 -10.41 -2.71 4.32
N TYR A 875 -11.63 -3.24 4.43
CA TYR A 875 -12.87 -2.45 4.37
C TYR A 875 -12.89 -1.35 5.45
N ILE A 876 -12.56 -1.71 6.70
CA ILE A 876 -12.50 -0.77 7.82
C ILE A 876 -11.49 0.36 7.53
N HIS A 877 -10.30 0.02 7.04
CA HIS A 877 -9.29 1.02 6.66
C HIS A 877 -9.78 1.99 5.59
N LEU A 878 -10.34 1.45 4.51
CA LEU A 878 -10.77 2.25 3.37
C LEU A 878 -11.97 3.13 3.73
N MET A 879 -12.88 2.63 4.57
CA MET A 879 -13.99 3.42 5.11
C MET A 879 -13.48 4.58 5.98
N ALA A 880 -12.56 4.30 6.91
CA ALA A 880 -11.96 5.31 7.77
C ALA A 880 -11.24 6.39 6.95
N HIS A 881 -10.41 5.97 5.99
CA HIS A 881 -9.71 6.86 5.07
C HIS A 881 -10.67 7.66 4.18
N PHE A 882 -11.78 7.06 3.74
CA PHE A 882 -12.79 7.78 2.96
C PHE A 882 -13.39 8.93 3.77
N ARG A 883 -13.81 8.64 5.01
CA ARG A 883 -14.49 9.59 5.91
C ARG A 883 -13.57 10.68 6.44
N MET A 884 -12.34 10.37 6.82
CA MET A 884 -11.43 11.36 7.41
C MET A 884 -10.60 12.13 6.37
N HIS A 885 -10.38 11.58 5.18
CA HIS A 885 -9.49 12.17 4.18
C HIS A 885 -10.15 12.37 2.81
N THR A 886 -10.69 11.31 2.21
CA THR A 886 -11.07 11.34 0.79
C THR A 886 -12.19 12.33 0.49
N GLN A 887 -13.24 12.36 1.31
CA GLN A 887 -14.42 13.22 1.10
C GLN A 887 -14.15 14.73 1.32
N ILE A 888 -13.07 15.09 2.04
CA ILE A 888 -12.68 16.48 2.32
C ILE A 888 -11.39 16.90 1.60
N ARG A 889 -10.89 16.08 0.68
CA ARG A 889 -9.54 16.21 0.11
C ARG A 889 -9.32 17.56 -0.57
N GLU A 890 -10.28 18.04 -1.34
CA GLU A 890 -10.14 19.27 -2.12
C GLU A 890 -10.17 20.51 -1.22
N GLN A 891 -11.06 20.52 -0.24
CA GLN A 891 -11.20 21.55 0.78
C GLN A 891 -9.92 21.67 1.62
N THR A 892 -9.44 20.52 2.14
CA THR A 892 -8.20 20.45 2.92
C THR A 892 -7.01 20.89 2.08
N ALA A 893 -6.91 20.47 0.82
CA ALA A 893 -5.84 20.91 -0.07
C ALA A 893 -5.87 22.43 -0.31
N ALA A 894 -7.05 23.02 -0.49
CA ALA A 894 -7.20 24.47 -0.66
C ALA A 894 -6.78 25.24 0.60
N PHE A 895 -7.26 24.82 1.76
CA PHE A 895 -6.85 25.37 3.05
C PHE A 895 -5.33 25.30 3.25
N ILE A 896 -4.73 24.14 2.97
CA ILE A 896 -3.29 23.90 3.09
C ILE A 896 -2.50 24.82 2.16
N ARG A 897 -2.94 25.02 0.91
CA ARG A 897 -2.28 25.97 -0.02
C ARG A 897 -2.25 27.38 0.57
N GLY A 898 -3.37 27.82 1.14
CA GLY A 898 -3.47 29.13 1.77
C GLY A 898 -2.56 29.27 2.99
N PHE A 899 -2.63 28.31 3.90
CA PHE A 899 -1.84 28.29 5.13
C PHE A 899 -0.33 28.24 4.85
N ARG A 900 0.09 27.37 3.93
CA ARG A 900 1.50 27.19 3.55
C ARG A 900 2.05 28.32 2.68
N SER A 901 1.20 29.19 2.15
CA SER A 901 1.67 30.40 1.46
C SER A 901 2.34 31.39 2.43
N LEU A 902 1.99 31.32 3.72
CA LEU A 902 2.55 32.17 4.76
C LEU A 902 3.54 31.42 5.67
N ILE A 903 3.22 30.19 6.07
CA ILE A 903 4.07 29.38 6.94
C ILE A 903 4.85 28.33 6.12
N ASN A 904 6.17 28.32 6.24
CA ASN A 904 6.99 27.31 5.58
C ASN A 904 6.70 25.90 6.13
N VAL A 905 6.57 24.93 5.23
CA VAL A 905 6.32 23.51 5.55
C VAL A 905 7.40 22.93 6.46
N GLU A 906 8.66 23.30 6.27
CA GLU A 906 9.76 22.81 7.11
C GLU A 906 9.63 23.26 8.57
N TRP A 907 9.03 24.43 8.81
CA TRP A 907 8.79 24.94 10.15
C TRP A 907 7.61 24.22 10.82
N LEU A 908 6.61 23.81 10.05
CA LEU A 908 5.46 23.04 10.55
C LEU A 908 5.87 21.65 10.98
N GLN A 909 6.82 21.03 10.28
CA GLN A 909 7.35 19.71 10.62
C GLN A 909 7.97 19.67 12.02
N LEU A 910 8.32 20.82 12.60
CA LEU A 910 8.80 20.88 13.97
C LEU A 910 7.76 20.38 14.98
N PHE A 911 6.45 20.45 14.70
CA PHE A 911 5.40 20.23 15.69
C PHE A 911 4.54 18.99 15.41
N SER A 912 4.12 18.30 16.47
CA SER A 912 3.05 17.30 16.42
C SER A 912 1.66 17.95 16.33
N THR A 913 0.61 17.17 16.07
CA THR A 913 -0.77 17.66 15.96
C THR A 913 -1.24 18.46 17.19
N PRO A 914 -1.09 17.96 18.44
CA PRO A 914 -1.49 18.72 19.62
C PRO A 914 -0.60 19.94 19.87
N GLU A 915 0.66 19.90 19.47
CA GLU A 915 1.58 21.03 19.58
C GLU A 915 1.24 22.15 18.58
N LEU A 916 0.87 21.81 17.35
CA LEU A 916 0.35 22.79 16.39
C LEU A 916 -0.96 23.41 16.88
N GLN A 917 -1.87 22.62 17.46
CA GLN A 917 -3.08 23.16 18.08
C GLN A 917 -2.75 24.16 19.19
N ARG A 918 -1.74 23.87 20.03
CA ARG A 918 -1.26 24.81 21.04
C ARG A 918 -0.63 26.06 20.42
N LEU A 919 0.15 25.91 19.35
CA LEU A 919 0.74 27.04 18.61
C LEU A 919 -0.33 27.99 18.06
N ILE A 920 -1.48 27.45 17.63
CA ILE A 920 -2.62 28.21 17.12
C ILE A 920 -3.42 28.85 18.26
N SER A 921 -3.73 28.11 19.32
CA SER A 921 -4.74 28.51 20.33
C SER A 921 -4.20 28.86 21.70
N GLY A 922 -2.89 28.84 21.92
CA GLY A 922 -2.30 29.00 23.24
C GLY A 922 -2.20 27.68 24.02
N ASP A 923 -1.55 27.73 25.18
CA ASP A 923 -1.26 26.56 26.01
C ASP A 923 -2.42 26.22 26.96
N ASN A 924 -2.57 24.95 27.32
CA ASN A 924 -3.62 24.49 28.23
C ASN A 924 -3.19 24.55 29.71
N VAL A 925 -2.14 25.30 30.03
CA VAL A 925 -1.60 25.46 31.39
C VAL A 925 -2.44 26.51 32.14
N PRO A 926 -2.68 26.35 33.45
CA PRO A 926 -3.34 27.38 34.26
C PRO A 926 -2.66 28.74 34.09
N LEU A 927 -3.47 29.80 34.09
CA LEU A 927 -3.00 31.17 33.93
C LEU A 927 -2.00 31.54 35.04
N ASP A 928 -0.72 31.73 34.68
CA ASP A 928 0.28 32.28 35.59
C ASP A 928 0.10 33.80 35.73
N LEU A 929 -0.61 34.20 36.78
CA LEU A 929 -0.87 35.59 37.10
C LEU A 929 0.41 36.38 37.43
N ARG A 930 1.47 35.71 37.91
CA ARG A 930 2.75 36.37 38.22
C ARG A 930 3.48 36.74 36.94
N ASP A 931 3.49 35.82 35.98
CA ASP A 931 4.08 36.07 34.66
C ASP A 931 3.30 37.15 33.89
N LEU A 932 1.97 37.08 33.91
CA LEU A 932 1.10 38.10 33.29
C LEU A 932 1.37 39.49 33.90
N ARG A 933 1.39 39.60 35.24
CA ARG A 933 1.67 40.85 35.95
C ARG A 933 3.04 41.42 35.62
N ARG A 934 4.07 40.55 35.57
CA ARG A 934 5.46 40.96 35.27
C ARG A 934 5.60 41.62 33.91
N HIS A 935 4.80 41.19 32.94
CA HIS A 935 4.82 41.68 31.56
C HIS A 935 3.65 42.65 31.26
N THR A 936 2.95 43.14 32.28
CA THR A 936 1.85 44.11 32.11
C THR A 936 2.39 45.53 31.96
N GLN A 937 1.91 46.26 30.95
CA GLN A 937 2.18 47.70 30.77
C GLN A 937 1.06 48.54 31.38
N TYR A 938 1.39 49.67 32.00
CA TYR A 938 0.42 50.51 32.70
C TYR A 938 0.33 51.91 32.10
N TYR A 939 -0.90 52.41 31.93
CA TYR A 939 -1.19 53.71 31.33
C TYR A 939 -2.22 54.51 32.14
N GLY A 940 -2.33 55.82 31.86
CA GLY A 940 -3.34 56.69 32.49
C GLY A 940 -3.13 56.94 33.99
N GLY A 941 -1.88 56.90 34.47
CA GLY A 941 -1.56 57.13 35.89
C GLY A 941 -1.63 55.87 36.77
N PHE A 942 -1.98 54.71 36.21
CA PHE A 942 -1.73 53.43 36.88
C PHE A 942 -0.26 53.02 36.77
N HIS A 943 0.20 52.29 37.78
CA HIS A 943 1.50 51.65 37.87
C HIS A 943 1.35 50.40 38.75
N ASP A 944 2.34 49.51 38.76
CA ASP A 944 2.23 48.20 39.42
C ASP A 944 1.86 48.26 40.92
N SER A 945 2.36 49.27 41.64
CA SER A 945 2.06 49.50 43.06
C SER A 945 0.76 50.27 43.33
N HIS A 946 -0.01 50.64 42.31
CA HIS A 946 -1.27 51.36 42.49
C HIS A 946 -2.30 50.49 43.23
N ARG A 947 -3.05 51.08 44.17
CA ARG A 947 -4.01 50.37 45.04
C ARG A 947 -4.99 49.49 44.27
N VAL A 948 -5.59 50.03 43.22
CA VAL A 948 -6.59 49.32 42.39
C VAL A 948 -5.96 48.20 41.54
N VAL A 949 -4.70 48.38 41.11
CA VAL A 949 -3.95 47.34 40.38
C VAL A 949 -3.63 46.18 41.32
N ASN A 950 -3.17 46.46 42.54
CA ASN A 950 -2.96 45.42 43.55
C ASN A 950 -4.26 44.68 43.88
N TRP A 951 -5.40 45.40 43.98
CA TRP A 951 -6.70 44.77 44.17
C TRP A 951 -7.11 43.87 43.01
N LEU A 952 -6.86 44.28 41.76
CA LEU A 952 -7.12 43.44 40.58
C LEU A 952 -6.38 42.12 40.70
N TRP A 953 -5.07 42.16 40.94
CA TRP A 953 -4.25 40.95 41.04
C TRP A 953 -4.66 40.07 42.22
N ASP A 954 -4.95 40.66 43.38
CA ASP A 954 -5.46 39.92 44.54
C ASP A 954 -6.80 39.24 44.25
N VAL A 955 -7.71 39.92 43.54
CA VAL A 955 -9.04 39.39 43.19
C VAL A 955 -8.89 38.21 42.23
N LEU A 956 -8.05 38.35 41.20
CA LEU A 956 -7.77 37.26 40.26
C LEU A 956 -7.15 36.04 40.97
N ASP A 957 -6.23 36.27 41.92
CA ASP A 957 -5.49 35.20 42.61
C ASP A 957 -6.30 34.51 43.73
N ARG A 958 -7.14 35.23 44.46
CA ARG A 958 -7.84 34.69 45.64
C ARG A 958 -9.34 34.51 45.49
N ASP A 959 -9.99 35.35 44.68
CA ASP A 959 -11.45 35.34 44.56
C ASP A 959 -11.92 34.60 43.29
N PHE A 960 -11.11 34.50 42.23
CA PHE A 960 -11.50 33.89 40.94
C PHE A 960 -11.07 32.42 40.82
N THR A 961 -11.93 31.57 40.26
CA THR A 961 -11.61 30.17 39.88
C THR A 961 -10.73 30.12 38.63
N GLU A 962 -10.18 28.95 38.29
CA GLU A 962 -9.40 28.78 37.05
C GLU A 962 -10.22 29.10 35.78
N GLU A 963 -11.50 28.70 35.77
CA GLU A 963 -12.43 29.04 34.69
C GLU A 963 -12.68 30.54 34.60
N GLU A 964 -12.89 31.22 35.73
CA GLU A 964 -13.07 32.68 35.77
C GLU A 964 -11.79 33.43 35.35
N ARG A 965 -10.60 32.88 35.63
CA ARG A 965 -9.31 33.41 35.15
C ARG A 965 -9.16 33.24 33.65
N ALA A 966 -9.58 32.11 33.09
CA ALA A 966 -9.61 31.89 31.64
C ALA A 966 -10.60 32.84 30.96
N LEU A 967 -11.77 33.08 31.57
CA LEU A 967 -12.74 34.09 31.10
C LEU A 967 -12.17 35.50 31.20
N PHE A 968 -11.45 35.83 32.27
CA PHE A 968 -10.75 37.11 32.37
C PHE A 968 -9.72 37.28 31.24
N LEU A 969 -8.90 36.26 31.00
CA LEU A 969 -7.92 36.31 29.91
C LEU A 969 -8.63 36.48 28.57
N LYS A 970 -9.69 35.70 28.30
CA LYS A 970 -10.52 35.84 27.10
C LYS A 970 -11.12 37.25 26.98
N PHE A 971 -11.60 37.81 28.08
CA PHE A 971 -12.15 39.15 28.13
C PHE A 971 -11.11 40.20 27.74
N VAL A 972 -9.84 40.05 28.12
CA VAL A 972 -8.79 41.04 27.81
C VAL A 972 -7.98 40.76 26.54
N THR A 973 -7.90 39.50 26.06
CA THR A 973 -7.06 39.12 24.92
C THR A 973 -7.80 38.45 23.76
N SER A 974 -9.09 38.17 23.89
CA SER A 974 -9.90 37.31 23.01
C SER A 974 -9.58 35.82 23.07
N CYS A 975 -8.52 35.43 23.80
CA CYS A 975 -8.10 34.04 23.94
C CYS A 975 -8.23 33.58 25.39
N SER A 976 -8.82 32.41 25.59
CA SER A 976 -8.97 31.80 26.93
C SER A 976 -7.68 31.17 27.47
N LYS A 977 -6.61 31.14 26.67
CA LYS A 977 -5.38 30.40 26.95
C LYS A 977 -4.14 31.29 26.87
N PRO A 978 -3.16 31.10 27.78
CA PRO A 978 -1.91 31.85 27.74
C PRO A 978 -1.04 31.50 26.51
N PRO A 979 -0.17 32.40 26.04
CA PRO A 979 0.84 32.08 25.03
C PRO A 979 1.84 31.03 25.52
N LEU A 980 2.39 30.21 24.60
CA LEU A 980 3.25 29.07 24.96
C LEU A 980 4.56 29.43 25.65
N LEU A 981 5.13 30.60 25.33
CA LEU A 981 6.40 31.06 25.89
C LEU A 981 6.18 32.12 26.99
N GLY A 982 5.01 32.09 27.62
CA GLY A 982 4.58 33.09 28.60
C GLY A 982 4.18 34.43 27.98
N PHE A 983 3.79 35.36 28.85
CA PHE A 983 3.23 36.66 28.46
C PHE A 983 4.25 37.67 27.92
N ALA A 984 5.55 37.38 28.05
CA ALA A 984 6.60 38.13 27.36
C ALA A 984 6.46 38.11 25.83
N HIS A 985 5.80 37.08 25.30
CA HIS A 985 5.60 36.86 23.86
C HIS A 985 4.14 37.08 23.44
N LEU A 986 3.34 37.74 24.29
CA LEU A 986 1.98 38.16 23.92
C LEU A 986 2.08 39.40 23.03
N GLU A 987 1.55 39.31 21.81
CA GLU A 987 1.55 40.40 20.85
C GLU A 987 0.11 40.87 20.58
N PRO A 988 -0.23 42.16 20.81
CA PRO A 988 0.54 43.19 21.54
C PRO A 988 0.65 42.89 23.06
N PRO A 989 1.53 43.55 23.83
CA PRO A 989 1.68 43.27 25.26
C PRO A 989 0.41 43.61 26.06
N PHE A 990 0.12 42.82 27.10
CA PHE A 990 -1.03 43.07 27.97
C PHE A 990 -0.87 44.42 28.70
N SER A 991 -1.91 45.23 28.65
CA SER A 991 -1.87 46.61 29.11
C SER A 991 -3.06 46.94 30.01
N ILE A 992 -2.87 47.79 31.01
CA ILE A 992 -3.94 48.29 31.88
C ILE A 992 -3.93 49.82 31.85
N ARG A 993 -5.06 50.42 31.45
CA ARG A 993 -5.25 51.87 31.45
C ARG A 993 -6.30 52.27 32.48
N CYS A 994 -5.95 53.25 33.32
CA CYS A 994 -6.93 53.93 34.15
C CYS A 994 -7.91 54.72 33.27
N VAL A 995 -9.20 54.53 33.51
CA VAL A 995 -10.24 55.39 32.94
C VAL A 995 -10.56 56.47 33.98
N GLU A 996 -10.15 57.70 33.71
CA GLU A 996 -10.54 58.83 34.55
C GLU A 996 -12.03 59.12 34.38
N VAL A 997 -12.69 59.41 35.50
CA VAL A 997 -14.05 59.92 35.51
C VAL A 997 -13.94 61.40 35.16
N GLY A 998 -14.33 61.77 33.94
CA GLY A 998 -14.67 63.16 33.64
C GLY A 998 -15.98 63.48 34.35
N ASP A 999 -15.99 64.52 35.17
CA ASP A 999 -17.21 65.06 35.76
C ASP A 999 -17.92 65.94 34.72
N ASP A 1000 -18.27 65.43 33.53
CA ASP A 1000 -18.91 66.29 32.51
C ASP A 1000 -20.07 65.58 31.78
N GLU A 1001 -21.27 65.67 32.34
CA GLU A 1001 -22.34 66.36 31.60
C GLU A 1001 -22.18 67.85 31.91
N ASP A 1002 -21.19 68.53 31.33
CA ASP A 1002 -21.16 70.00 31.36
C ASP A 1002 -20.50 70.52 30.09
N THR A 1003 -21.35 70.89 29.13
CA THR A 1003 -21.00 71.79 28.04
C THR A 1003 -20.67 73.17 28.61
N GLY A 1004 -19.40 73.55 28.65
CA GLY A 1004 -19.05 74.92 29.01
C GLY A 1004 -17.55 75.22 29.01
N ASP A 1005 -17.08 75.88 27.95
CA ASP A 1005 -15.83 76.64 27.94
C ASP A 1005 -15.78 77.65 29.10
N THR A 1006 -14.77 77.56 29.97
CA THR A 1006 -14.10 78.73 30.54
C THR A 1006 -12.87 78.36 31.38
N ILE A 1007 -11.95 79.33 31.42
CA ILE A 1007 -10.63 79.35 32.07
C ILE A 1007 -10.67 79.08 33.61
N ALA A 1008 -11.86 78.87 34.19
CA ALA A 1008 -12.04 78.45 35.58
C ALA A 1008 -11.72 76.96 35.86
N SER A 1009 -11.72 76.10 34.82
CA SER A 1009 -11.51 74.65 35.00
C SER A 1009 -10.07 74.25 35.38
N VAL A 1010 -9.08 75.12 35.11
CA VAL A 1010 -7.66 74.84 35.42
C VAL A 1010 -7.36 75.03 36.92
N ILE A 1011 -8.17 75.84 37.63
CA ILE A 1011 -7.94 76.13 39.06
C ILE A 1011 -8.67 75.11 39.96
N ARG A 1012 -9.75 74.48 39.49
CA ARG A 1012 -10.49 73.46 40.26
C ARG A 1012 -9.76 72.13 40.37
N GLY A 1013 -8.85 71.82 39.44
CA GLY A 1013 -8.05 70.58 39.43
C GLY A 1013 -7.07 70.41 40.61
N PHE A 1014 -6.69 71.49 41.30
CA PHE A 1014 -5.70 71.44 42.39
C PHE A 1014 -6.30 71.28 43.80
N PHE A 1015 -7.60 71.53 44.01
CA PHE A 1015 -8.24 71.45 45.33
C PHE A 1015 -9.64 70.83 45.26
N THR A 1016 -9.74 69.51 45.08
CA THR A 1016 -10.99 68.78 45.39
C THR A 1016 -10.71 67.40 45.96
N ILE A 1017 -10.91 67.30 47.27
CA ILE A 1017 -11.02 66.07 48.06
C ILE A 1017 -12.47 65.57 47.90
N ARG A 1018 -12.62 64.28 47.50
CA ARG A 1018 -13.86 63.47 47.26
C ARG A 1018 -14.28 63.29 45.79
N LYS A 1019 -13.54 62.45 45.05
CA LYS A 1019 -14.08 61.77 43.85
C LYS A 1019 -15.13 60.73 44.27
N LYS A 1020 -16.31 60.73 43.62
CA LYS A 1020 -17.40 59.75 43.82
C LYS A 1020 -16.97 58.37 43.29
N ASP A 1021 -17.37 57.28 43.95
CA ASP A 1021 -17.01 55.91 43.53
C ASP A 1021 -17.69 55.60 42.17
N PRO A 1022 -16.98 55.17 41.12
CA PRO A 1022 -17.55 54.90 39.79
C PRO A 1022 -18.37 53.58 39.79
N GLN A 1023 -19.41 53.50 40.62
CA GLN A 1023 -20.22 52.28 40.84
C GLN A 1023 -21.03 51.87 39.60
N ASN A 1024 -21.29 52.80 38.67
CA ASN A 1024 -22.12 52.55 37.49
C ASN A 1024 -21.33 52.10 36.26
N ARG A 1025 -19.99 52.21 36.26
CA ARG A 1025 -19.16 51.85 35.08
C ARG A 1025 -18.55 50.46 35.28
N LEU A 1026 -18.62 49.62 34.26
CA LEU A 1026 -17.95 48.32 34.23
C LEU A 1026 -16.50 48.47 33.74
N PRO A 1027 -15.59 47.56 34.13
CA PRO A 1027 -14.34 47.41 33.39
C PRO A 1027 -14.68 47.03 31.95
N THR A 1028 -13.99 47.64 31.01
CA THR A 1028 -14.13 47.35 29.57
C THR A 1028 -12.77 46.89 29.05
N SER A 1029 -12.75 46.12 27.97
CA SER A 1029 -11.51 45.71 27.33
C SER A 1029 -11.45 46.21 25.89
N SER A 1030 -10.25 46.20 25.34
CA SER A 1030 -10.01 46.31 23.91
C SER A 1030 -9.05 45.18 23.55
N THR A 1031 -9.62 44.01 23.25
CA THR A 1031 -8.89 42.76 23.03
C THR A 1031 -7.87 42.86 21.89
N CYS A 1032 -8.16 43.72 20.92
CA CYS A 1032 -7.31 44.16 19.82
C CYS A 1032 -5.93 44.64 20.30
N PHE A 1033 -5.88 45.33 21.45
CA PHE A 1033 -4.67 45.89 22.04
C PHE A 1033 -4.25 45.15 23.31
N ASN A 1034 -4.88 44.02 23.63
CA ASN A 1034 -4.76 43.35 24.92
C ASN A 1034 -4.90 44.34 26.10
N LEU A 1035 -5.83 45.29 26.00
CA LEU A 1035 -5.95 46.43 26.91
C LEU A 1035 -7.16 46.27 27.85
N LEU A 1036 -6.91 46.29 29.15
CA LEU A 1036 -7.94 46.44 30.17
C LEU A 1036 -8.11 47.91 30.54
N LYS A 1037 -9.29 48.47 30.27
CA LYS A 1037 -9.70 49.81 30.71
C LYS A 1037 -10.39 49.67 32.06
N LEU A 1038 -9.67 50.02 33.13
CA LEU A 1038 -10.09 49.78 34.51
C LEU A 1038 -10.41 51.11 35.22
N PRO A 1039 -11.66 51.33 35.68
CA PRO A 1039 -12.00 52.48 36.51
C PRO A 1039 -11.24 52.48 37.85
N ASN A 1040 -10.94 53.66 38.38
CA ASN A 1040 -10.31 53.81 39.70
C ASN A 1040 -11.33 53.62 40.83
N TYR A 1041 -11.76 52.37 41.05
CA TYR A 1041 -12.72 52.01 42.09
C TYR A 1041 -12.21 52.38 43.50
N GLN A 1042 -13.13 52.81 44.37
CA GLN A 1042 -12.78 53.17 45.76
C GLN A 1042 -12.81 51.98 46.72
N LYS A 1043 -13.43 50.86 46.33
CA LYS A 1043 -13.55 49.63 47.15
C LYS A 1043 -13.15 48.38 46.36
N LYS A 1044 -12.41 47.47 47.00
CA LYS A 1044 -12.01 46.15 46.45
C LYS A 1044 -13.23 45.28 46.10
N SER A 1045 -14.28 45.30 46.92
CA SER A 1045 -15.51 44.54 46.68
C SER A 1045 -16.21 44.97 45.39
N THR A 1046 -16.24 46.28 45.10
CA THR A 1046 -16.83 46.84 43.87
C THR A 1046 -16.04 46.38 42.65
N LEU A 1047 -14.70 46.43 42.69
CA LEU A 1047 -13.86 45.90 41.61
C LEU A 1047 -14.16 44.41 41.36
N ARG A 1048 -14.23 43.60 42.42
CA ARG A 1048 -14.49 42.16 42.31
C ARG A 1048 -15.82 41.85 41.63
N GLU A 1049 -16.90 42.45 42.10
CA GLU A 1049 -18.24 42.22 41.58
C GLU A 1049 -18.37 42.69 40.12
N LYS A 1050 -17.87 43.89 39.82
CA LYS A 1050 -17.94 44.47 38.47
C LYS A 1050 -17.04 43.75 37.48
N LEU A 1051 -15.85 43.32 37.89
CA LEU A 1051 -14.97 42.52 37.05
C LEU A 1051 -15.56 41.15 36.76
N ARG A 1052 -16.07 40.44 37.77
CA ARG A 1052 -16.73 39.13 37.60
C ARG A 1052 -17.93 39.24 36.66
N TYR A 1053 -18.74 40.27 36.82
CA TYR A 1053 -19.87 40.54 35.91
C TYR A 1053 -19.39 40.81 34.48
N ALA A 1054 -18.38 41.66 34.29
CA ALA A 1054 -17.86 42.00 32.96
C ALA A 1054 -17.27 40.79 32.22
N VAL A 1055 -16.49 39.94 32.89
CA VAL A 1055 -15.87 38.76 32.26
C VAL A 1055 -16.88 37.64 31.97
N SER A 1056 -17.96 37.53 32.75
CA SER A 1056 -19.00 36.50 32.56
C SER A 1056 -20.07 36.89 31.54
N SER A 1057 -20.31 38.19 31.34
CA SER A 1057 -21.34 38.67 30.41
C SER A 1057 -20.95 38.58 28.94
N ASN A 1058 -19.68 38.30 28.62
CA ASN A 1058 -19.14 38.15 27.25
C ASN A 1058 -19.40 39.36 26.31
N THR A 1059 -19.81 40.51 26.86
CA THR A 1059 -20.09 41.77 26.15
C THR A 1059 -18.80 42.57 25.99
N GLY A 1060 -17.91 42.12 25.11
CA GLY A 1060 -16.60 42.76 24.87
C GLY A 1060 -16.61 43.91 23.85
N PHE A 1061 -17.62 44.01 22.99
CA PHE A 1061 -17.56 44.86 21.80
C PHE A 1061 -18.65 45.97 21.72
N GLU A 1062 -19.77 45.86 22.44
CA GLU A 1062 -20.95 46.70 22.16
C GLU A 1062 -21.06 47.99 23.00
N LEU A 1063 -20.15 48.26 23.94
CA LEU A 1063 -20.30 49.35 24.92
C LEU A 1063 -19.12 50.34 24.98
N SER A 1064 -18.26 50.36 23.96
CA SER A 1064 -17.18 51.36 23.85
C SER A 1064 -17.60 52.59 23.06
#